data_AF-A0A8H4X1Q4-F1
#
_entry.id   AF-A0A8H4X1Q4-F1
#
_cell.length_a   1.000
_cell.length_b   1.000
_cell.length_c   1.000
_cell.angle_alpha   90.00
_cell.angle_beta   90.00
_cell.angle_gamma   90.00
#
_symmetry.space_group_name_H-M   'P 1'
#
loop_
_entity.id
_entity.type
_entity.pdbx_description
1 polymer ?
#
loop_
_entity_poly.entity_id
_entity_poly.type
_entity_poly.pdbx_seq_one_letter_code
_entity_poly.pdbx_strand_id
1 'polypeptide(L)'
;MLEPILRLGPPPRNVEPRRMKALVMRSHFAFDDTANDLPPFAHKKIPLNLKSNDRFSIPAGTEGYLVEQKGEYGWGLFYRNGSWYNVILPMNVFVTGKTWRPLQGQVTDNAIGNPVLRSWTRNLQATPLENYIRSFWLCLRSQRELLLRCGLHPFIGHDIFGSSFQANVDSIISAFTAPAKAALQNGVNITTLSQLPKVSQQWPAPGCKVIYIRLYTHQNNANIDDCAIYGGQSKTHLWRRHLAHQSNIDNNSPHYNYARRSSPHHRHMIPIMIWDAQVADSIRLTLVNMAEQTVIAMFNSYHGWVKRPPGGGDVFSYRLHFYNHFTAIDSANQETRTKTTWSYSAPAGCNAESPMFDKKARTPIYCYPQRVQIPGQRSKTVYRLPMVFQKEEYTTKGVTRYWLQRYIPYTTSDGTHKFFRFRVPHSTVQRLQMPDNAKAYLVFETMDDGQPHDIPYAGCPNVGPFKNFGAANRLGVHYEWLDETSGNFIEIPLQLGRRSGDFLTAVKNSDMMKAIAHWRRATDIMQLLEGIDYQGDCNGLSRSLHLTLCHVRMFSLDHLNQSIRWIPRPRQSRPAPELASFRYNAQLMNDQHKGTYTLVNVKEPPPIDSDFWRFTSHDVKVMGQKAVVKCDLCYYMHSFNVGYQCERDPEHEDRWVCKCCSTLNRPCTFTPRSQCLVLWGSDRPFLFAAGDTQNSLGWYPTGPHRFLAFHATLTPDRQAQGQRIEPPIEGRGGLDLVYDMAIMDAEEEVGGVEDCDEGLEEEA
;
A
#
# COMPACT_ATOMS: atom_id res chain seq x y z
N MET A 1 -47.67 1.75 23.43
CA MET A 1 -46.39 1.62 22.69
C MET A 1 -46.40 0.53 21.60
N LEU A 2 -47.29 -0.47 21.63
CA LEU A 2 -47.35 -1.55 20.62
C LEU A 2 -47.96 -1.15 19.25
N GLU A 3 -48.96 -0.25 19.22
CA GLU A 3 -49.65 0.13 17.97
C GLU A 3 -48.73 0.68 16.84
N PRO A 4 -47.73 1.53 17.11
CA PRO A 4 -46.83 2.03 16.07
C PRO A 4 -45.94 0.94 15.45
N ILE A 5 -45.45 -0.02 16.25
CA ILE A 5 -44.55 -1.10 15.80
C ILE A 5 -45.33 -2.14 14.98
N LEU A 6 -46.58 -2.44 15.35
CA LEU A 6 -47.44 -3.37 14.60
C LEU A 6 -47.70 -2.89 13.16
N ARG A 7 -47.63 -1.58 12.89
CA ARG A 7 -47.81 -1.03 11.54
C ARG A 7 -46.67 -1.42 10.59
N LEU A 8 -45.45 -1.65 11.09
CA LEU A 8 -44.29 -2.04 10.27
C LEU A 8 -44.54 -3.30 9.44
N GLY A 9 -45.30 -4.27 9.95
CA GLY A 9 -45.44 -5.58 9.30
C GLY A 9 -44.14 -6.39 9.28
N PRO A 10 -44.15 -7.62 8.75
CA PRO A 10 -42.96 -8.46 8.67
C PRO A 10 -41.88 -7.82 7.79
N PRO A 11 -40.59 -8.09 8.05
CA PRO A 11 -39.51 -7.50 7.26
C PRO A 11 -39.69 -7.91 5.78
N PRO A 12 -39.58 -6.97 4.83
CA PRO A 12 -39.84 -7.30 3.44
C PRO A 12 -38.81 -8.32 2.94
N ARG A 13 -39.29 -9.41 2.33
CA ARG A 13 -38.43 -10.42 1.72
C ARG A 13 -38.02 -9.91 0.34
N ASN A 14 -36.74 -10.00 -0.01
CA ASN A 14 -36.19 -9.53 -1.29
C ASN A 14 -36.44 -8.05 -1.56
N VAL A 15 -36.01 -7.19 -0.62
CA VAL A 15 -36.08 -5.74 -0.82
C VAL A 15 -35.21 -5.40 -2.01
N GLU A 16 -35.81 -4.84 -3.06
CA GLU A 16 -35.04 -4.31 -4.18
C GLU A 16 -34.09 -3.24 -3.65
N PRO A 17 -32.79 -3.30 -3.99
CA PRO A 17 -31.81 -2.32 -3.51
C PRO A 17 -32.27 -0.88 -3.73
N ARG A 18 -32.93 -0.59 -4.86
CA ARG A 18 -33.49 0.72 -5.22
C ARG A 18 -34.52 1.30 -4.24
N ARG A 19 -35.04 0.50 -3.30
CA ARG A 19 -35.99 0.93 -2.25
C ARG A 19 -35.32 1.15 -0.89
N MET A 20 -34.07 0.72 -0.74
CA MET A 20 -33.28 0.93 0.46
C MET A 20 -32.72 2.35 0.51
N LYS A 21 -32.69 2.96 1.70
CA LYS A 21 -31.97 4.22 1.94
C LYS A 21 -30.78 3.97 2.84
N ALA A 22 -29.67 4.65 2.60
CA ALA A 22 -28.54 4.62 3.52
C ALA A 22 -28.98 5.06 4.91
N LEU A 23 -28.45 4.43 5.95
CA LEU A 23 -28.73 4.71 7.35
C LEU A 23 -27.42 4.73 8.14
N VAL A 24 -27.28 5.68 9.06
CA VAL A 24 -26.17 5.70 10.05
C VAL A 24 -26.73 5.96 11.44
N MET A 25 -26.32 5.16 12.42
CA MET A 25 -26.74 5.31 13.80
C MET A 25 -26.20 6.61 14.41
N ARG A 26 -27.06 7.42 15.02
CA ARG A 26 -26.69 8.63 15.79
C ARG A 26 -26.24 8.27 17.20
N SER A 27 -26.88 7.27 17.79
CA SER A 27 -26.65 6.83 19.16
C SER A 27 -26.54 5.32 19.22
N HIS A 28 -25.89 4.81 20.26
CA HIS A 28 -25.89 3.38 20.56
C HIS A 28 -27.34 2.88 20.78
N PHE A 29 -27.65 1.70 20.23
CA PHE A 29 -28.94 1.04 20.40
C PHE A 29 -28.75 -0.45 20.65
N ALA A 30 -29.45 -1.00 21.65
CA ALA A 30 -29.40 -2.41 21.99
C ALA A 30 -30.76 -3.03 21.71
N PHE A 31 -30.86 -3.80 20.62
CA PHE A 31 -32.10 -4.43 20.18
C PHE A 31 -32.36 -5.72 20.94
N ASP A 32 -33.53 -5.82 21.57
CA ASP A 32 -34.00 -7.00 22.27
C ASP A 32 -35.06 -7.68 21.41
N ASP A 33 -34.68 -8.73 20.68
CA ASP A 33 -35.59 -9.50 19.80
C ASP A 33 -36.45 -10.50 20.60
N THR A 34 -36.51 -10.37 21.92
CA THR A 34 -37.38 -11.16 22.81
C THR A 34 -38.35 -10.29 23.59
N ALA A 35 -38.29 -8.97 23.42
CA ALA A 35 -39.15 -8.04 24.13
C ALA A 35 -40.63 -8.31 23.83
N ASN A 36 -41.46 -8.34 24.89
CA ASN A 36 -42.88 -8.70 24.79
C ASN A 36 -43.71 -7.71 23.95
N ASP A 37 -43.18 -6.51 23.71
CA ASP A 37 -43.79 -5.47 22.88
C ASP A 37 -43.42 -5.57 21.40
N LEU A 38 -42.68 -6.62 21.00
CA LEU A 38 -42.42 -6.92 19.60
C LEU A 38 -43.47 -7.85 18.99
N PRO A 39 -43.73 -7.71 17.68
CA PRO A 39 -44.57 -8.64 16.95
C PRO A 39 -43.88 -10.01 16.75
N PRO A 40 -44.64 -11.12 16.64
CA PRO A 40 -44.09 -12.47 16.56
C PRO A 40 -43.06 -12.70 15.44
N PHE A 41 -43.16 -11.99 14.32
CA PHE A 41 -42.23 -12.12 13.21
C PHE A 41 -40.82 -11.58 13.51
N ALA A 42 -40.68 -10.69 14.49
CA ALA A 42 -39.41 -10.12 14.91
C ALA A 42 -38.73 -10.95 16.03
N HIS A 43 -39.43 -11.92 16.60
CA HIS A 43 -38.93 -12.69 17.75
C HIS A 43 -37.82 -13.67 17.37
N LYS A 44 -36.76 -13.70 18.20
CA LYS A 44 -35.66 -14.68 18.14
C LYS A 44 -35.01 -14.80 16.77
N LYS A 45 -34.84 -13.67 16.07
CA LYS A 45 -34.22 -13.62 14.72
C LYS A 45 -32.72 -13.38 14.75
N ILE A 46 -32.19 -12.89 15.88
CA ILE A 46 -30.77 -12.66 16.04
C ILE A 46 -30.14 -13.86 16.76
N PRO A 47 -29.07 -14.46 16.21
CA PRO A 47 -28.31 -15.52 16.87
C PRO A 47 -27.75 -15.11 18.25
N LEU A 48 -27.76 -16.04 19.21
CA LEU A 48 -27.26 -15.82 20.58
C LEU A 48 -25.80 -15.36 20.63
N ASN A 49 -24.95 -15.87 19.74
CA ASN A 49 -23.53 -15.51 19.67
C ASN A 49 -23.28 -14.06 19.20
N LEU A 50 -24.30 -13.34 18.72
CA LEU A 50 -24.21 -11.93 18.34
C LEU A 50 -24.78 -10.99 19.40
N LYS A 51 -25.28 -11.55 20.51
CA LYS A 51 -25.90 -10.80 21.61
C LYS A 51 -24.95 -10.67 22.79
N SER A 52 -25.03 -9.54 23.45
CA SER A 52 -24.46 -9.33 24.78
C SER A 52 -25.61 -9.02 25.73
N ASN A 53 -25.73 -9.78 26.82
CA ASN A 53 -26.86 -9.70 27.75
C ASN A 53 -28.21 -9.80 27.01
N ASP A 54 -28.35 -10.81 26.13
CA ASP A 54 -29.52 -11.07 25.29
C ASP A 54 -29.93 -9.95 24.33
N ARG A 55 -29.08 -8.93 24.15
CA ARG A 55 -29.34 -7.81 23.23
C ARG A 55 -28.33 -7.72 22.10
N PHE A 56 -28.83 -7.41 20.92
CA PHE A 56 -28.02 -7.10 19.75
C PHE A 56 -27.59 -5.64 19.79
N SER A 57 -26.32 -5.42 20.14
CA SER A 57 -25.72 -4.08 20.24
C SER A 57 -25.40 -3.50 18.85
N ILE A 58 -25.90 -2.29 18.59
CA ILE A 58 -25.63 -1.48 17.41
C ILE A 58 -25.02 -0.14 17.86
N PRO A 59 -23.69 0.03 17.76
CA PRO A 59 -23.01 1.25 18.17
C PRO A 59 -23.43 2.50 17.39
N ALA A 60 -23.15 3.67 17.98
CA ALA A 60 -23.21 4.93 17.23
C ALA A 60 -22.21 4.89 16.06
N GLY A 61 -22.59 5.47 14.92
CA GLY A 61 -21.80 5.46 13.69
C GLY A 61 -21.95 4.19 12.85
N THR A 62 -22.63 3.13 13.33
CA THR A 62 -22.88 1.93 12.51
C THR A 62 -23.67 2.27 11.25
N GLU A 63 -23.11 1.90 10.10
CA GLU A 63 -23.70 2.05 8.78
C GLU A 63 -24.64 0.86 8.49
N GLY A 64 -25.81 1.14 7.92
CA GLY A 64 -26.80 0.13 7.54
C GLY A 64 -27.76 0.66 6.48
N TYR A 65 -28.83 -0.07 6.18
CA TYR A 65 -29.84 0.39 5.24
C TYR A 65 -31.22 0.44 5.89
N LEU A 66 -31.92 1.57 5.75
CA LEU A 66 -33.33 1.65 6.04
C LEU A 66 -34.11 0.99 4.89
N VAL A 67 -34.86 -0.04 5.24
CA VAL A 67 -35.60 -0.89 4.30
C VAL A 67 -37.04 -0.42 4.16
N GLU A 68 -37.67 -0.10 5.29
CA GLU A 68 -39.04 0.38 5.38
C GLU A 68 -39.17 1.28 6.59
N GLN A 69 -40.02 2.31 6.49
CA GLN A 69 -40.35 3.20 7.59
C GLN A 69 -41.87 3.29 7.72
N LYS A 70 -42.38 3.17 8.93
CA LYS A 70 -43.78 3.46 9.26
C LYS A 70 -43.88 4.16 10.61
N GLY A 71 -44.30 5.42 10.58
CA GLY A 71 -44.40 6.25 11.77
C GLY A 71 -43.02 6.50 12.40
N GLU A 72 -42.93 6.26 13.71
CA GLU A 72 -41.74 6.49 14.52
C GLU A 72 -40.72 5.34 14.47
N TYR A 73 -40.99 4.29 13.72
CA TYR A 73 -40.12 3.10 13.63
C TYR A 73 -39.82 2.71 12.18
N GLY A 74 -38.69 2.04 11.99
CA GLY A 74 -38.23 1.54 10.69
C GLY A 74 -37.50 0.19 10.81
N TRP A 75 -37.46 -0.54 9.70
CA TRP A 75 -36.62 -1.72 9.54
C TRP A 75 -35.22 -1.30 9.08
N GLY A 76 -34.23 -1.42 9.97
CA GLY A 76 -32.81 -1.28 9.64
C GLY A 76 -32.18 -2.62 9.29
N LEU A 77 -31.36 -2.65 8.24
CA LEU A 77 -30.61 -3.80 7.78
C LEU A 77 -29.12 -3.58 8.05
N PHE A 78 -28.50 -4.46 8.84
CA PHE A 78 -27.10 -4.36 9.26
C PHE A 78 -26.32 -5.63 8.91
N TYR A 79 -25.06 -5.47 8.48
CA TYR A 79 -24.18 -6.58 8.17
C TYR A 79 -23.27 -6.91 9.36
N ARG A 80 -23.20 -8.18 9.76
CA ARG A 80 -22.29 -8.66 10.82
C ARG A 80 -21.89 -10.11 10.56
N ASN A 81 -20.60 -10.42 10.66
CA ASN A 81 -20.05 -11.78 10.53
C ASN A 81 -20.58 -12.55 9.29
N GLY A 82 -20.50 -11.95 8.10
CA GLY A 82 -20.91 -12.65 6.86
C GLY A 82 -22.42 -12.64 6.56
N SER A 83 -23.24 -12.01 7.41
CA SER A 83 -24.71 -12.11 7.33
C SER A 83 -25.41 -10.78 7.58
N TRP A 84 -26.59 -10.62 6.97
CA TRP A 84 -27.45 -9.46 7.13
C TRP A 84 -28.57 -9.71 8.14
N TYR A 85 -28.80 -8.74 9.02
CA TYR A 85 -29.78 -8.81 10.10
C TYR A 85 -30.75 -7.63 10.01
N ASN A 86 -32.04 -7.94 10.09
CA ASN A 86 -33.10 -6.94 10.16
C ASN A 86 -33.38 -6.60 11.63
N VAL A 87 -33.44 -5.32 11.94
CA VAL A 87 -33.66 -4.78 13.29
C VAL A 87 -34.71 -3.68 13.25
N ILE A 88 -35.65 -3.69 14.18
CA ILE A 88 -36.62 -2.60 14.35
C ILE A 88 -35.93 -1.47 15.12
N LEU A 89 -35.94 -0.27 14.54
CA LEU A 89 -35.27 0.90 15.08
C LEU A 89 -36.24 2.08 15.22
N PRO A 90 -36.19 2.83 16.33
CA PRO A 90 -36.80 4.16 16.42
C PRO A 90 -36.15 5.14 15.44
N MET A 91 -36.93 5.98 14.75
CA MET A 91 -36.41 6.92 13.76
C MET A 91 -35.46 7.98 14.37
N ASN A 92 -35.55 8.25 15.67
CA ASN A 92 -34.72 9.25 16.35
C ASN A 92 -33.29 8.77 16.67
N VAL A 93 -33.00 7.46 16.56
CA VAL A 93 -31.66 6.91 16.87
C VAL A 93 -30.73 6.85 15.66
N PHE A 94 -31.18 7.27 14.46
CA PHE A 94 -30.39 7.24 13.24
C PHE A 94 -30.63 8.43 12.30
N VAL A 95 -29.77 8.58 11.29
CA VAL A 95 -29.95 9.45 10.12
C VAL A 95 -30.10 8.62 8.87
N THR A 96 -30.90 9.10 7.91
CA THR A 96 -31.02 8.50 6.58
C THR A 96 -30.36 9.36 5.53
N GLY A 97 -29.75 8.73 4.53
CA GLY A 97 -29.12 9.37 3.38
C GLY A 97 -29.85 9.09 2.06
N LYS A 98 -29.08 9.07 0.97
CA LYS A 98 -29.57 8.75 -0.37
C LYS A 98 -30.08 7.31 -0.45
N THR A 99 -30.94 7.07 -1.42
CA THR A 99 -31.33 5.72 -1.85
C THR A 99 -30.10 4.96 -2.33
N TRP A 100 -30.06 3.65 -2.08
CA TRP A 100 -28.98 2.78 -2.50
C TRP A 100 -28.71 2.91 -3.99
N ARG A 101 -27.43 2.87 -4.34
CA ARG A 101 -26.96 2.93 -5.71
C ARG A 101 -25.99 1.78 -5.99
N PRO A 102 -25.96 1.26 -7.22
CA PRO A 102 -24.90 0.35 -7.64
C PRO A 102 -23.52 1.01 -7.50
N LEU A 103 -22.48 0.20 -7.22
CA LEU A 103 -21.09 0.65 -7.06
C LEU A 103 -20.64 1.59 -8.18
N GLN A 104 -20.96 1.26 -9.44
CA GLN A 104 -20.64 2.11 -10.60
C GLN A 104 -21.20 3.53 -10.43
N GLY A 105 -22.45 3.65 -9.99
CA GLY A 105 -23.07 4.93 -9.66
C GLY A 105 -22.31 5.66 -8.56
N GLN A 106 -21.97 4.96 -7.47
CA GLN A 106 -21.27 5.57 -6.32
C GLN A 106 -19.88 6.10 -6.68
N VAL A 107 -19.25 5.55 -7.72
CA VAL A 107 -17.95 5.98 -8.24
C VAL A 107 -18.09 7.18 -9.18
N THR A 108 -19.13 7.22 -10.04
CA THR A 108 -19.36 8.31 -11.02
C THR A 108 -19.69 9.67 -10.41
N ASP A 109 -20.23 9.74 -9.18
CA ASP A 109 -20.42 11.03 -8.47
C ASP A 109 -19.08 11.73 -8.15
N ASN A 110 -17.96 11.02 -8.28
CA ASN A 110 -16.62 11.59 -8.18
C ASN A 110 -16.05 12.04 -9.52
N ALA A 111 -16.82 11.98 -10.62
CA ALA A 111 -16.48 12.73 -11.82
C ALA A 111 -16.43 14.20 -11.44
N ILE A 112 -15.20 14.68 -11.38
CA ILE A 112 -14.70 15.98 -10.95
C ILE A 112 -15.72 17.07 -11.31
N GLY A 113 -16.38 17.62 -10.30
CA GLY A 113 -17.17 18.84 -10.44
C GLY A 113 -16.25 20.00 -10.85
N ASN A 114 -16.68 20.75 -11.88
CA ASN A 114 -16.00 21.93 -12.41
C ASN A 114 -15.57 22.90 -11.29
N PRO A 115 -14.27 23.14 -11.08
CA PRO A 115 -13.85 24.26 -10.25
C PRO A 115 -14.08 25.56 -11.01
N VAL A 116 -14.85 26.47 -10.42
CA VAL A 116 -14.98 27.85 -10.90
C VAL A 116 -13.68 28.58 -10.61
N LEU A 117 -13.04 29.12 -11.64
CA LEU A 117 -11.83 29.93 -11.51
C LEU A 117 -12.02 31.37 -11.95
N ARG A 118 -11.39 32.25 -11.15
CA ARG A 118 -11.48 33.71 -11.23
C ARG A 118 -10.88 34.28 -12.52
N SER A 119 -11.36 35.48 -12.85
CA SER A 119 -11.08 36.25 -14.06
C SER A 119 -9.59 36.42 -14.36
N TRP A 120 -9.27 36.31 -15.65
CA TRP A 120 -7.94 36.32 -16.23
C TRP A 120 -7.72 37.59 -17.06
N THR A 121 -6.51 38.13 -17.06
CA THR A 121 -6.09 39.24 -17.93
C THR A 121 -5.49 38.70 -19.23
N ARG A 122 -6.25 38.78 -20.33
CA ARG A 122 -5.78 38.45 -21.68
C ARG A 122 -4.59 39.37 -22.02
N ASN A 123 -3.43 38.79 -22.34
CA ASN A 123 -2.32 39.58 -22.86
C ASN A 123 -2.56 39.82 -24.36
N LEU A 124 -2.99 41.04 -24.71
CA LEU A 124 -3.42 41.40 -26.07
C LEU A 124 -2.31 41.31 -27.12
N GLN A 125 -1.05 41.14 -26.73
CA GLN A 125 0.10 41.07 -27.65
C GLN A 125 0.62 39.64 -27.94
N ALA A 126 0.07 38.59 -27.31
CA ALA A 126 0.53 37.22 -27.50
C ALA A 126 -0.25 36.48 -28.60
N THR A 127 0.40 35.53 -29.28
CA THR A 127 -0.25 34.68 -30.30
C THR A 127 -1.30 33.75 -29.68
N PRO A 128 -2.30 33.26 -30.45
CA PRO A 128 -3.23 32.24 -29.97
C PRO A 128 -2.55 31.00 -29.36
N LEU A 129 -1.44 30.54 -29.95
CA LEU A 129 -0.60 29.46 -29.40
C LEU A 129 -0.05 29.78 -28.01
N GLU A 130 0.58 30.94 -27.84
CA GLU A 130 1.17 31.36 -26.56
C GLU A 130 0.07 31.54 -25.49
N ASN A 131 -1.05 32.15 -25.87
CA ASN A 131 -2.21 32.30 -25.00
C ASN A 131 -2.78 30.96 -24.57
N TYR A 132 -2.88 29.98 -25.47
CA TYR A 132 -3.29 28.61 -25.16
C TYR A 132 -2.34 27.97 -24.15
N ILE A 133 -1.03 27.96 -24.40
CA ILE A 133 -0.05 27.29 -23.52
C ILE A 133 -0.07 27.88 -22.11
N ARG A 134 -0.07 29.22 -21.99
CA ARG A 134 -0.12 29.90 -20.69
C ARG A 134 -1.40 29.60 -19.94
N SER A 135 -2.53 29.68 -20.64
CA SER A 135 -3.86 29.43 -20.06
C SER A 135 -4.01 27.98 -19.61
N PHE A 136 -3.53 27.01 -20.41
CA PHE A 136 -3.55 25.59 -20.08
C PHE A 136 -2.82 25.30 -18.77
N TRP A 137 -1.58 25.77 -18.64
CA TRP A 137 -0.78 25.54 -17.44
C TRP A 137 -1.31 26.28 -16.21
N LEU A 138 -1.92 27.45 -16.38
CA LEU A 138 -2.56 28.18 -15.28
C LEU A 138 -3.89 27.52 -14.84
N CYS A 139 -4.65 26.93 -15.77
CA CYS A 139 -5.81 26.09 -15.43
C CYS A 139 -5.37 24.83 -14.68
N LEU A 140 -4.33 24.13 -15.14
CA LEU A 140 -3.79 22.98 -14.40
C LEU A 140 -3.27 23.36 -13.00
N ARG A 141 -2.57 24.49 -12.88
CA ARG A 141 -2.03 24.97 -11.60
C ARG A 141 -3.12 25.25 -10.57
N SER A 142 -4.23 25.83 -11.02
CA SER A 142 -5.37 26.11 -10.16
C SER A 142 -6.18 24.85 -9.80
N GLN A 143 -6.02 23.78 -10.58
CA GLN A 143 -6.51 22.43 -10.30
C GLN A 143 -5.46 21.53 -9.62
N ARG A 144 -4.39 22.07 -9.02
CA ARG A 144 -3.30 21.28 -8.44
C ARG A 144 -3.76 20.18 -7.47
N GLU A 145 -4.67 20.50 -6.57
CA GLU A 145 -5.21 19.53 -5.60
C GLU A 145 -5.91 18.36 -6.29
N LEU A 146 -6.56 18.62 -7.43
CA LEU A 146 -7.18 17.59 -8.24
C LEU A 146 -6.15 16.67 -8.88
N LEU A 147 -5.09 17.24 -9.46
CA LEU A 147 -4.01 16.47 -10.08
C LEU A 147 -3.30 15.59 -9.05
N LEU A 148 -3.07 16.10 -7.84
CA LEU A 148 -2.53 15.32 -6.72
C LEU A 148 -3.46 14.16 -6.34
N ARG A 149 -4.78 14.38 -6.32
CA ARG A 149 -5.78 13.30 -6.10
C ARG A 149 -5.76 12.26 -7.22
N CYS A 150 -5.55 12.68 -8.46
CA CYS A 150 -5.45 11.76 -9.59
C CYS A 150 -4.19 10.90 -9.55
N GLY A 151 -3.09 11.41 -8.98
CA GLY A 151 -1.85 10.64 -8.78
C GLY A 151 -0.57 11.40 -9.09
N LEU A 152 -0.63 12.72 -9.27
CA LEU A 152 0.57 13.54 -9.45
C LEU A 152 1.43 13.47 -8.18
N HIS A 153 2.69 13.06 -8.32
CA HIS A 153 3.60 12.97 -7.17
C HIS A 153 3.83 14.38 -6.57
N PRO A 154 3.77 14.58 -5.23
CA PRO A 154 3.93 15.89 -4.61
C PRO A 154 5.23 16.63 -5.00
N PHE A 155 6.38 15.92 -5.04
CA PHE A 155 7.64 16.49 -5.51
C PHE A 155 7.58 16.97 -6.98
N ILE A 156 7.06 16.14 -7.90
CA ILE A 156 6.85 16.54 -9.30
C ILE A 156 5.88 17.73 -9.37
N GLY A 157 4.79 17.70 -8.61
CA GLY A 157 3.84 18.80 -8.54
C GLY A 157 4.45 20.10 -7.99
N HIS A 158 5.42 20.02 -7.09
CA HIS A 158 6.19 21.18 -6.64
C HIS A 158 7.10 21.72 -7.73
N ASP A 159 7.80 20.85 -8.46
CA ASP A 159 8.65 21.26 -9.59
C ASP A 159 7.85 21.91 -10.74
N ILE A 160 6.64 21.42 -11.00
CA ILE A 160 5.76 21.97 -12.04
C ILE A 160 5.15 23.29 -11.57
N PHE A 161 4.51 23.34 -10.39
CA PHE A 161 3.63 24.45 -9.97
C PHE A 161 4.23 25.41 -8.93
N GLY A 162 5.48 25.17 -8.52
CA GLY A 162 6.24 25.94 -7.53
C GLY A 162 6.85 27.23 -8.07
N SER A 163 8.03 27.59 -7.57
CA SER A 163 8.72 28.84 -7.91
C SER A 163 9.18 28.90 -9.37
N SER A 164 9.53 27.76 -9.98
CA SER A 164 9.98 27.68 -11.38
C SER A 164 8.85 27.67 -12.41
N PHE A 165 7.57 27.73 -11.98
CA PHE A 165 6.41 27.59 -12.87
C PHE A 165 6.46 28.50 -14.11
N GLN A 166 6.68 29.81 -13.89
CA GLN A 166 6.68 30.79 -14.97
C GLN A 166 7.83 30.53 -15.96
N ALA A 167 9.04 30.30 -15.45
CA ALA A 167 10.22 30.00 -16.26
C ALA A 167 10.05 28.71 -17.07
N ASN A 168 9.42 27.68 -16.50
CA ASN A 168 9.11 26.43 -17.20
C ASN A 168 8.14 26.68 -18.37
N VAL A 169 7.04 27.41 -18.14
CA VAL A 169 6.07 27.74 -19.20
C VAL A 169 6.71 28.58 -20.31
N ASP A 170 7.53 29.56 -19.95
CA ASP A 170 8.25 30.39 -20.92
C ASP A 170 9.25 29.57 -21.73
N SER A 171 9.96 28.63 -21.09
CA SER A 171 10.88 27.72 -21.79
C SER A 171 10.17 26.83 -22.82
N ILE A 172 8.97 26.32 -22.49
CA ILE A 172 8.15 25.54 -23.43
C ILE A 172 7.76 26.38 -24.65
N ILE A 173 7.35 27.63 -24.45
CA ILE A 173 6.99 28.55 -25.54
C ILE A 173 8.20 28.84 -26.43
N SER A 174 9.37 29.07 -25.83
CA SER A 174 10.61 29.34 -26.58
C SER A 174 11.17 28.13 -27.32
N ALA A 175 10.87 26.92 -26.85
CA ALA A 175 11.45 25.69 -27.41
C ALA A 175 10.83 25.29 -28.75
N PHE A 176 9.68 25.84 -29.15
CA PHE A 176 9.10 25.56 -30.46
C PHE A 176 10.08 25.92 -31.59
N THR A 177 10.27 25.02 -32.54
CA THR A 177 11.03 25.33 -33.75
C THR A 177 10.33 26.45 -34.52
N ALA A 178 11.09 27.32 -35.19
CA ALA A 178 10.49 28.43 -35.95
C ALA A 178 9.43 27.94 -36.97
N PRO A 179 9.64 26.85 -37.74
CA PRO A 179 8.61 26.29 -38.62
C PRO A 179 7.36 25.82 -37.86
N ALA A 180 7.54 25.11 -36.73
CA ALA A 180 6.41 24.62 -35.95
C ALA A 180 5.62 25.76 -35.30
N LYS A 181 6.31 26.78 -34.77
CA LYS A 181 5.68 27.97 -34.20
C LYS A 181 4.84 28.70 -35.26
N ALA A 182 5.38 28.90 -36.45
CA ALA A 182 4.65 29.52 -37.56
C ALA A 182 3.43 28.70 -38.01
N ALA A 183 3.55 27.36 -38.06
CA ALA A 183 2.45 26.47 -38.44
C ALA A 183 1.33 26.41 -37.38
N LEU A 184 1.66 26.60 -36.10
CA LEU A 184 0.73 26.42 -34.98
C LEU A 184 0.21 27.74 -34.39
N GLN A 185 0.73 28.90 -34.82
CA GLN A 185 0.43 30.20 -34.20
C GLN A 185 -1.08 30.49 -34.06
N ASN A 186 -1.91 30.01 -35.00
CA ASN A 186 -3.35 30.26 -35.07
C ASN A 186 -4.22 29.00 -34.86
N GLY A 187 -3.64 27.88 -34.41
CA GLY A 187 -4.33 26.61 -34.25
C GLY A 187 -3.70 25.48 -35.07
N VAL A 188 -4.39 24.34 -35.14
CA VAL A 188 -3.87 23.11 -35.78
C VAL A 188 -4.44 22.96 -37.20
N ASN A 189 -3.54 22.82 -38.18
CA ASN A 189 -3.86 22.42 -39.55
C ASN A 189 -2.99 21.21 -39.97
N ILE A 190 -3.61 20.08 -40.30
CA ILE A 190 -2.92 18.82 -40.60
C ILE A 190 -2.07 18.93 -41.87
N THR A 191 -2.55 19.62 -42.89
CA THR A 191 -1.82 19.84 -44.15
C THR A 191 -0.55 20.66 -43.92
N THR A 192 -0.62 21.73 -43.14
CA THR A 192 0.56 22.52 -42.79
C THR A 192 1.54 21.71 -41.94
N LEU A 193 1.03 20.92 -40.99
CA LEU A 193 1.86 20.06 -40.15
C LEU A 193 2.59 18.98 -40.94
N SER A 194 1.92 18.32 -41.90
CA SER A 194 2.53 17.29 -42.72
C SER A 194 3.66 17.81 -43.61
N GLN A 195 3.72 19.12 -43.85
CA GLN A 195 4.78 19.77 -44.62
C GLN A 195 6.01 20.15 -43.78
N LEU A 196 5.92 20.18 -42.45
CA LEU A 196 7.03 20.53 -41.58
C LEU A 196 8.26 19.60 -41.76
N PRO A 197 9.47 20.08 -41.42
CA PRO A 197 10.67 19.25 -41.46
C PRO A 197 10.51 17.95 -40.66
N LYS A 198 10.85 16.82 -41.29
CA LYS A 198 10.79 15.50 -40.67
C LYS A 198 12.15 15.19 -40.05
N VAL A 199 12.16 14.33 -39.04
CA VAL A 199 13.42 13.83 -38.48
C VAL A 199 14.27 13.18 -39.58
N SER A 200 15.56 13.43 -39.54
CA SER A 200 16.57 12.76 -40.35
C SER A 200 17.69 12.24 -39.44
N GLN A 201 18.64 11.52 -40.02
CA GLN A 201 19.81 11.05 -39.27
C GLN A 201 20.63 12.20 -38.66
N GLN A 202 20.61 13.38 -39.29
CA GLN A 202 21.39 14.55 -38.88
C GLN A 202 20.57 15.61 -38.13
N TRP A 203 19.24 15.53 -38.14
CA TRP A 203 18.39 16.54 -37.51
C TRP A 203 17.14 15.96 -36.83
N PRO A 204 16.87 16.33 -35.56
CA PRO A 204 17.69 17.14 -34.66
C PRO A 204 19.02 16.45 -34.28
N ALA A 205 20.00 17.24 -33.85
CA ALA A 205 21.32 16.71 -33.50
C ALA A 205 21.26 15.73 -32.30
N PRO A 206 22.17 14.74 -32.22
CA PRO A 206 22.37 13.94 -31.01
C PRO A 206 22.61 14.81 -29.77
N GLY A 207 22.09 14.39 -28.62
CA GLY A 207 22.17 15.12 -27.35
C GLY A 207 21.04 16.13 -27.13
N CYS A 208 20.25 16.46 -28.14
CA CYS A 208 19.09 17.33 -27.99
C CYS A 208 17.96 16.65 -27.18
N LYS A 209 17.27 17.44 -26.34
CA LYS A 209 15.96 17.07 -25.80
C LYS A 209 14.89 17.58 -26.76
N VAL A 210 13.97 16.70 -27.18
CA VAL A 210 13.04 16.98 -28.28
C VAL A 210 11.64 16.53 -27.95
N ILE A 211 10.65 17.39 -28.18
CA ILE A 211 9.24 16.99 -28.29
C ILE A 211 8.90 16.84 -29.77
N TYR A 212 8.32 15.71 -30.13
CA TYR A 212 7.92 15.39 -31.50
C TYR A 212 6.46 14.95 -31.56
N ILE A 213 5.91 15.00 -32.77
CA ILE A 213 4.66 14.30 -33.10
C ILE A 213 4.94 13.17 -34.09
N ARG A 214 4.23 12.05 -33.94
CA ARG A 214 3.99 11.13 -35.04
C ARG A 214 2.64 11.49 -35.66
N LEU A 215 2.64 11.73 -36.96
CA LEU A 215 1.44 12.02 -37.73
C LEU A 215 1.25 10.90 -38.76
N TYR A 216 0.10 10.23 -38.68
CA TYR A 216 -0.29 9.14 -39.55
C TYR A 216 -1.45 9.62 -40.42
N THR A 217 -1.20 9.90 -41.70
CA THR A 217 -2.23 10.41 -42.64
C THR A 217 -2.80 9.28 -43.53
N HIS A 218 -3.91 9.56 -44.21
CA HIS A 218 -4.53 8.66 -45.19
C HIS A 218 -4.85 7.25 -44.65
N GLN A 219 -5.40 7.13 -43.44
CA GLN A 219 -5.68 5.81 -42.83
C GLN A 219 -6.62 4.92 -43.66
N ASN A 220 -7.49 5.52 -44.48
CA ASN A 220 -8.36 4.81 -45.42
C ASN A 220 -8.10 5.23 -46.90
N ASN A 221 -6.84 5.55 -47.24
CA ASN A 221 -6.34 5.78 -48.61
C ASN A 221 -6.96 6.91 -49.46
N ALA A 222 -7.75 7.84 -48.89
CA ALA A 222 -8.31 8.96 -49.68
C ALA A 222 -8.31 10.34 -49.01
N ASN A 223 -8.45 10.44 -47.68
CA ASN A 223 -8.58 11.73 -46.99
C ASN A 223 -7.39 12.01 -46.07
N ILE A 224 -6.73 13.17 -46.24
CA ILE A 224 -5.62 13.62 -45.37
C ILE A 224 -6.10 13.94 -43.94
N ASP A 225 -7.37 14.32 -43.79
CA ASP A 225 -7.98 14.62 -42.49
C ASP A 225 -8.31 13.35 -41.70
N ASP A 226 -8.36 12.18 -42.35
CA ASP A 226 -8.43 10.87 -41.68
C ASP A 226 -7.04 10.48 -41.18
N CYS A 227 -6.68 11.08 -40.04
CA CYS A 227 -5.35 11.01 -39.48
C CYS A 227 -5.34 10.66 -37.99
N ALA A 228 -4.19 10.16 -37.52
CA ALA A 228 -3.91 9.97 -36.11
C ALA A 228 -2.63 10.67 -35.68
N ILE A 229 -2.61 11.13 -34.42
CA ILE A 229 -1.48 11.83 -33.82
C ILE A 229 -1.06 11.16 -32.52
N TYR A 230 0.26 11.02 -32.36
CA TYR A 230 0.94 10.70 -31.10
C TYR A 230 1.91 11.84 -30.75
N GLY A 231 1.82 12.39 -29.54
CA GLY A 231 2.84 13.28 -28.99
C GLY A 231 3.88 12.48 -28.20
N GLY A 232 5.17 12.78 -28.38
CA GLY A 232 6.24 12.05 -27.70
C GLY A 232 7.45 12.90 -27.40
N GLN A 233 8.35 12.37 -26.56
CA GLN A 233 9.64 12.98 -26.26
C GLN A 233 10.83 12.06 -26.57
N SER A 234 11.98 12.67 -26.87
CA SER A 234 13.29 12.02 -26.98
C SER A 234 14.30 12.78 -26.13
N LYS A 235 15.09 12.06 -25.34
CA LYS A 235 16.03 12.66 -24.37
C LYS A 235 17.46 12.79 -24.92
N THR A 236 17.79 11.98 -25.93
CA THR A 236 19.18 11.82 -26.41
C THR A 236 19.26 11.81 -27.94
N HIS A 237 18.50 10.95 -28.63
CA HIS A 237 18.66 10.80 -30.09
C HIS A 237 17.34 10.48 -30.80
N LEU A 238 16.71 11.52 -31.38
CA LEU A 238 15.37 11.37 -31.98
C LEU A 238 15.35 10.38 -33.15
N TRP A 239 16.39 10.34 -33.98
CA TRP A 239 16.44 9.41 -35.12
C TRP A 239 16.48 7.92 -34.68
N ARG A 240 17.08 7.60 -33.53
CA ARG A 240 17.04 6.22 -32.99
C ARG A 240 15.64 5.89 -32.54
N ARG A 241 14.95 6.84 -31.90
CA ARG A 241 13.53 6.72 -31.54
C ARG A 241 12.64 6.57 -32.78
N HIS A 242 12.96 7.23 -33.89
CA HIS A 242 12.26 7.05 -35.16
C HIS A 242 12.36 5.60 -35.65
N LEU A 243 13.57 5.05 -35.70
CA LEU A 243 13.81 3.68 -36.14
C LEU A 243 13.11 2.66 -35.23
N ALA A 244 13.16 2.86 -33.91
CA ALA A 244 12.44 2.02 -32.96
C ALA A 244 10.92 2.01 -33.21
N HIS A 245 10.32 3.17 -33.46
CA HIS A 245 8.90 3.26 -33.82
C HIS A 245 8.59 2.52 -35.14
N GLN A 246 9.44 2.60 -36.16
CA GLN A 246 9.21 1.85 -37.40
C GLN A 246 9.26 0.34 -37.17
N SER A 247 10.31 -0.13 -36.48
CA SER A 247 10.46 -1.55 -36.13
C SER A 247 9.25 -2.10 -35.37
N ASN A 248 8.77 -1.37 -34.36
CA ASN A 248 7.63 -1.82 -33.54
C ASN A 248 6.29 -1.82 -34.29
N ILE A 249 6.12 -0.96 -35.30
CA ILE A 249 4.93 -0.97 -36.16
C ILE A 249 4.88 -2.29 -36.94
N ASP A 250 6.03 -2.73 -37.45
CA ASP A 250 6.16 -3.93 -38.29
C ASP A 250 6.05 -5.22 -37.47
N ASN A 251 6.39 -5.20 -36.16
CA ASN A 251 6.26 -6.33 -35.23
C ASN A 251 4.83 -6.59 -34.70
N ASN A 252 3.80 -6.02 -35.33
CA ASN A 252 2.38 -6.22 -35.01
C ASN A 252 1.96 -5.93 -33.54
N SER A 253 2.69 -5.08 -32.80
CA SER A 253 2.28 -4.67 -31.44
C SER A 253 0.90 -3.98 -31.49
N PRO A 254 -0.06 -4.35 -30.61
CA PRO A 254 -1.40 -3.73 -30.57
C PRO A 254 -1.39 -2.20 -30.41
N HIS A 255 -0.33 -1.64 -29.82
CA HIS A 255 -0.13 -0.20 -29.63
C HIS A 255 -0.14 0.58 -30.95
N TYR A 256 0.29 -0.03 -32.06
CA TYR A 256 0.50 0.61 -33.36
C TYR A 256 -0.61 0.39 -34.38
N ASN A 257 -1.81 -0.02 -33.94
CA ASN A 257 -2.95 -0.30 -34.82
C ASN A 257 -3.30 0.87 -35.77
N TYR A 258 -3.27 2.11 -35.28
CA TYR A 258 -3.51 3.29 -36.12
C TYR A 258 -2.38 3.55 -37.11
N ALA A 259 -1.13 3.35 -36.68
CA ALA A 259 0.05 3.56 -37.52
C ALA A 259 0.10 2.60 -38.72
N ARG A 260 -0.34 1.35 -38.53
CA ARG A 260 -0.38 0.31 -39.58
C ARG A 260 -1.38 0.61 -40.70
N ARG A 261 -2.41 1.41 -40.44
CA ARG A 261 -3.39 1.82 -41.47
C ARG A 261 -2.81 2.79 -42.48
N SER A 262 -1.76 3.53 -42.11
CA SER A 262 -1.04 4.42 -43.01
C SER A 262 0.14 3.70 -43.67
N SER A 263 0.35 3.94 -44.96
CA SER A 263 1.56 3.48 -45.67
C SER A 263 2.82 4.18 -45.13
N PRO A 264 4.03 3.59 -45.27
CA PRO A 264 5.27 4.19 -44.73
C PRO A 264 5.51 5.66 -45.11
N HIS A 265 5.14 6.06 -46.34
CA HIS A 265 5.27 7.45 -46.81
C HIS A 265 4.33 8.44 -46.10
N HIS A 266 3.29 7.94 -45.43
CA HIS A 266 2.32 8.71 -44.65
C HIS A 266 2.53 8.60 -43.13
N ARG A 267 3.68 8.07 -42.69
CA ARG A 267 4.08 7.95 -41.28
C ARG A 267 5.16 9.00 -40.96
N HIS A 268 4.75 10.21 -40.64
CA HIS A 268 5.67 11.30 -40.38
C HIS A 268 6.11 11.33 -38.91
N MET A 269 7.39 11.60 -38.64
CA MET A 269 7.87 12.03 -37.31
C MET A 269 8.43 13.44 -37.44
N ILE A 270 7.80 14.39 -36.75
CA ILE A 270 8.05 15.83 -36.90
C ILE A 270 8.49 16.37 -35.54
N PRO A 271 9.73 16.88 -35.41
CA PRO A 271 10.16 17.63 -34.23
C PRO A 271 9.39 18.95 -34.12
N ILE A 272 8.79 19.20 -32.96
CA ILE A 272 7.98 20.40 -32.69
C ILE A 272 8.69 21.35 -31.74
N MET A 273 9.37 20.81 -30.71
CA MET A 273 10.16 21.59 -29.75
C MET A 273 11.55 20.99 -29.58
N ILE A 274 12.59 21.82 -29.51
CA ILE A 274 13.99 21.39 -29.37
C ILE A 274 14.69 22.24 -28.30
N TRP A 275 15.36 21.57 -27.36
CA TRP A 275 16.44 22.16 -26.56
C TRP A 275 17.76 21.60 -27.08
N ASP A 276 18.64 22.50 -27.50
CA ASP A 276 19.92 22.14 -28.09
C ASP A 276 20.82 21.39 -27.11
N ALA A 277 21.70 20.54 -27.65
CA ALA A 277 22.59 19.69 -26.86
C ALA A 277 23.41 20.48 -25.82
N GLN A 278 23.77 21.73 -26.12
CA GLN A 278 24.55 22.60 -25.22
C GLN A 278 23.81 22.96 -23.94
N VAL A 279 22.49 23.02 -23.97
CA VAL A 279 21.65 23.37 -22.80
C VAL A 279 20.85 22.18 -22.30
N ALA A 280 20.76 21.09 -23.06
CA ALA A 280 19.93 19.94 -22.78
C ALA A 280 20.17 19.36 -21.38
N ASP A 281 21.42 19.27 -20.90
CA ASP A 281 21.72 18.72 -19.57
C ASP A 281 21.16 19.57 -18.42
N SER A 282 21.03 20.88 -18.63
CA SER A 282 20.41 21.80 -17.65
C SER A 282 18.88 21.70 -17.62
N ILE A 283 18.27 21.12 -18.65
CA ILE A 283 16.81 20.97 -18.76
C ILE A 283 16.34 19.77 -17.93
N ARG A 284 15.64 20.01 -16.83
CA ARG A 284 15.08 18.94 -15.99
C ARG A 284 14.06 18.11 -16.77
N LEU A 285 13.98 16.81 -16.47
CA LEU A 285 12.99 15.91 -17.07
C LEU A 285 11.55 16.39 -16.85
N THR A 286 11.27 16.99 -15.68
CA THR A 286 9.95 17.56 -15.37
C THR A 286 9.51 18.61 -16.41
N LEU A 287 10.43 19.45 -16.91
CA LEU A 287 10.14 20.44 -17.94
C LEU A 287 9.82 19.77 -19.29
N VAL A 288 10.56 18.72 -19.65
CA VAL A 288 10.29 17.95 -20.88
C VAL A 288 8.93 17.24 -20.79
N ASN A 289 8.57 16.69 -19.63
CA ASN A 289 7.25 16.09 -19.40
C ASN A 289 6.12 17.12 -19.50
N MET A 290 6.32 18.35 -18.98
CA MET A 290 5.37 19.45 -19.19
C MET A 290 5.22 19.76 -20.69
N ALA A 291 6.32 19.82 -21.43
CA ALA A 291 6.30 20.12 -22.85
C ALA A 291 5.57 19.03 -23.67
N GLU A 292 5.84 17.75 -23.38
CA GLU A 292 5.13 16.62 -23.99
C GLU A 292 3.62 16.67 -23.67
N GLN A 293 3.25 16.94 -22.41
CA GLN A 293 1.83 17.07 -22.04
C GLN A 293 1.14 18.24 -22.74
N THR A 294 1.86 19.34 -22.97
CA THR A 294 1.35 20.49 -23.71
C THR A 294 0.95 20.08 -25.12
N VAL A 295 1.83 19.34 -25.82
CA VAL A 295 1.56 18.80 -27.16
C VAL A 295 0.39 17.81 -27.15
N ILE A 296 0.34 16.89 -26.19
CA ILE A 296 -0.76 15.92 -26.06
C ILE A 296 -2.13 16.63 -25.93
N ALA A 297 -2.22 17.64 -25.06
CA ALA A 297 -3.46 18.39 -24.83
C ALA A 297 -3.84 19.26 -26.04
N MET A 298 -2.84 19.92 -26.65
CA MET A 298 -3.01 20.80 -27.81
C MET A 298 -3.63 20.06 -29.01
N PHE A 299 -3.18 18.83 -29.26
CA PHE A 299 -3.71 17.95 -30.31
C PHE A 299 -4.87 17.05 -29.87
N ASN A 300 -5.21 17.03 -28.57
CA ASN A 300 -6.13 16.06 -27.96
C ASN A 300 -5.80 14.61 -28.35
N SER A 301 -4.51 14.27 -28.34
CA SER A 301 -3.98 13.03 -28.87
C SER A 301 -4.20 11.81 -27.96
N TYR A 302 -5.05 11.91 -26.95
CA TYR A 302 -5.44 10.76 -26.14
C TYR A 302 -6.24 9.72 -26.94
N HIS A 303 -5.93 8.45 -26.73
CA HIS A 303 -6.60 7.33 -27.36
C HIS A 303 -8.06 7.23 -26.90
N GLY A 304 -8.96 6.84 -27.80
CA GLY A 304 -10.41 6.83 -27.54
C GLY A 304 -10.85 5.95 -26.36
N TRP A 305 -10.11 4.89 -26.03
CA TRP A 305 -10.42 4.05 -24.86
C TRP A 305 -10.13 4.76 -23.53
N VAL A 306 -9.14 5.67 -23.48
CA VAL A 306 -8.82 6.46 -22.29
C VAL A 306 -9.91 7.49 -22.03
N LYS A 307 -10.57 7.97 -23.09
CA LYS A 307 -11.63 8.99 -23.01
C LYS A 307 -12.97 8.44 -22.50
N ARG A 308 -13.12 7.12 -22.43
CA ARG A 308 -14.39 6.46 -22.05
C ARG A 308 -14.33 6.02 -20.59
N PRO A 309 -15.38 6.28 -19.80
CA PRO A 309 -15.42 5.80 -18.42
C PRO A 309 -15.37 4.26 -18.39
N PRO A 310 -14.64 3.66 -17.43
CA PRO A 310 -14.56 2.21 -17.30
C PRO A 310 -15.93 1.59 -16.99
N GLY A 311 -16.15 0.35 -17.46
CA GLY A 311 -17.33 -0.44 -17.13
C GLY A 311 -17.32 -0.95 -15.68
N GLY A 312 -18.40 -1.59 -15.23
CA GLY A 312 -18.56 -2.04 -13.84
C GLY A 312 -17.47 -3.00 -13.31
N GLY A 313 -16.84 -3.79 -14.18
CA GLY A 313 -15.70 -4.66 -13.82
C GLY A 313 -14.33 -3.96 -13.83
N ASP A 314 -14.22 -2.78 -14.45
CA ASP A 314 -12.97 -2.04 -14.67
C ASP A 314 -12.71 -0.97 -13.59
N VAL A 315 -13.56 -0.88 -12.57
CA VAL A 315 -13.48 0.14 -11.49
C VAL A 315 -12.18 -0.01 -10.67
N PHE A 316 -11.59 -1.20 -10.66
CA PHE A 316 -10.32 -1.49 -10.00
C PHE A 316 -9.17 -1.72 -10.98
N SER A 317 -9.33 -1.37 -12.26
CA SER A 317 -8.30 -1.55 -13.30
C SER A 317 -7.54 -0.26 -13.62
N TYR A 318 -6.40 -0.38 -14.30
CA TYR A 318 -5.56 0.74 -14.76
C TYR A 318 -6.34 1.73 -15.64
N ARG A 319 -7.44 1.29 -16.28
CA ARG A 319 -8.32 2.16 -17.06
C ARG A 319 -8.91 3.29 -16.25
N LEU A 320 -9.30 3.05 -15.00
CA LEU A 320 -9.83 4.12 -14.16
C LEU A 320 -8.75 5.17 -13.88
N HIS A 321 -7.49 4.76 -13.73
CA HIS A 321 -6.38 5.67 -13.53
C HIS A 321 -6.15 6.54 -14.78
N PHE A 322 -6.02 5.94 -15.96
CA PHE A 322 -5.85 6.71 -17.20
C PHE A 322 -7.06 7.59 -17.51
N TYR A 323 -8.28 7.10 -17.26
CA TYR A 323 -9.51 7.89 -17.41
C TYR A 323 -9.52 9.10 -16.46
N ASN A 324 -9.13 8.93 -15.20
CA ASN A 324 -9.07 10.03 -14.23
C ASN A 324 -7.96 11.04 -14.57
N HIS A 325 -6.79 10.56 -15.02
CA HIS A 325 -5.70 11.41 -15.50
C HIS A 325 -6.17 12.25 -16.69
N PHE A 326 -6.78 11.59 -17.68
CA PHE A 326 -7.35 12.24 -18.85
C PHE A 326 -8.42 13.26 -18.45
N THR A 327 -9.39 12.88 -17.61
CA THR A 327 -10.50 13.76 -17.24
C THR A 327 -10.02 15.02 -16.53
N ALA A 328 -9.04 14.90 -15.63
CA ALA A 328 -8.46 16.05 -14.95
C ALA A 328 -7.73 16.99 -15.94
N ILE A 329 -6.94 16.44 -16.87
CA ILE A 329 -6.24 17.22 -17.88
C ILE A 329 -7.22 17.84 -18.89
N ASP A 330 -8.21 17.07 -19.34
CA ASP A 330 -9.18 17.50 -20.34
C ASP A 330 -10.10 18.59 -19.78
N SER A 331 -10.45 18.56 -18.50
CA SER A 331 -11.14 19.68 -17.85
C SER A 331 -10.40 21.01 -18.03
N ALA A 332 -9.10 21.04 -17.73
CA ALA A 332 -8.27 22.24 -17.93
C ALA A 332 -8.11 22.60 -19.43
N ASN A 333 -8.04 21.59 -20.30
CA ASN A 333 -7.93 21.77 -21.75
C ASN A 333 -9.19 22.39 -22.36
N GLN A 334 -10.38 21.89 -22.02
CA GLN A 334 -11.67 22.42 -22.47
C GLN A 334 -11.85 23.86 -22.01
N GLU A 335 -11.58 24.14 -20.73
CA GLU A 335 -11.65 25.49 -20.19
C GLU A 335 -10.71 26.44 -20.95
N THR A 336 -9.48 26.02 -21.20
CA THR A 336 -8.51 26.80 -21.97
C THR A 336 -9.03 27.12 -23.36
N ARG A 337 -9.57 26.13 -24.08
CA ARG A 337 -10.09 26.30 -25.44
C ARG A 337 -11.22 27.31 -25.50
N THR A 338 -12.13 27.31 -24.53
CA THR A 338 -13.21 28.32 -24.45
C THR A 338 -12.67 29.75 -24.27
N LYS A 339 -11.48 29.92 -23.69
CA LYS A 339 -10.87 31.22 -23.40
C LYS A 339 -9.95 31.75 -24.51
N THR A 340 -9.28 30.86 -25.24
CA THR A 340 -8.16 31.21 -26.14
C THR A 340 -8.47 31.02 -27.63
N THR A 341 -9.73 30.72 -27.99
CA THR A 341 -10.17 30.46 -29.38
C THR A 341 -9.31 29.42 -30.11
N TRP A 342 -8.66 28.52 -29.37
CA TRP A 342 -7.74 27.53 -29.92
C TRP A 342 -8.51 26.52 -30.79
N SER A 343 -8.25 26.53 -32.08
CA SER A 343 -8.89 25.65 -33.05
C SER A 343 -8.03 24.40 -33.32
N TYR A 344 -8.68 23.25 -33.42
CA TYR A 344 -8.05 22.01 -33.86
C TYR A 344 -9.02 21.16 -34.67
N SER A 345 -8.53 20.48 -35.70
CA SER A 345 -9.17 19.28 -36.23
C SER A 345 -9.02 18.15 -35.23
N ALA A 346 -9.99 17.24 -35.12
CA ALA A 346 -9.97 16.17 -34.12
C ALA A 346 -9.40 14.85 -34.70
N PRO A 347 -8.05 14.68 -34.80
CA PRO A 347 -7.47 13.43 -35.23
C PRO A 347 -7.76 12.33 -34.22
N ALA A 348 -7.62 11.08 -34.66
CA ALA A 348 -7.57 9.95 -33.74
C ALA A 348 -6.31 10.08 -32.85
N GLY A 349 -6.48 9.99 -31.54
CA GLY A 349 -5.37 10.04 -30.60
C GLY A 349 -4.69 8.69 -30.41
N CYS A 350 -3.37 8.70 -30.23
CA CYS A 350 -2.56 7.52 -29.99
C CYS A 350 -1.90 7.46 -28.59
N ASN A 351 -1.97 8.53 -27.79
CA ASN A 351 -1.43 8.54 -26.43
C ASN A 351 -2.37 7.83 -25.45
N ALA A 352 -1.87 6.86 -24.71
CA ALA A 352 -2.60 6.26 -23.59
C ALA A 352 -2.40 7.06 -22.29
N GLU A 353 -1.20 7.62 -22.12
CA GLU A 353 -0.70 8.09 -20.84
C GLU A 353 -0.41 9.59 -20.85
N SER A 354 -0.25 10.14 -19.66
CA SER A 354 0.21 11.50 -19.46
C SER A 354 1.61 11.48 -18.81
N PRO A 355 2.59 12.19 -19.37
CA PRO A 355 3.95 12.26 -18.83
C PRO A 355 4.06 13.05 -17.51
N MET A 356 2.98 13.71 -17.09
CA MET A 356 2.93 14.38 -15.78
C MET A 356 2.79 13.40 -14.62
N PHE A 357 2.25 12.20 -14.87
CA PHE A 357 2.08 11.17 -13.85
C PHE A 357 3.24 10.19 -13.93
N ASP A 358 3.70 9.72 -12.78
CA ASP A 358 4.86 8.82 -12.71
C ASP A 358 4.51 7.45 -13.28
N LYS A 359 5.16 7.07 -14.38
CA LYS A 359 5.09 5.73 -15.00
C LYS A 359 5.52 4.62 -14.04
N LYS A 360 6.45 4.92 -13.13
CA LYS A 360 7.02 3.98 -12.15
C LYS A 360 6.24 3.95 -10.84
N ALA A 361 5.17 4.75 -10.70
CA ALA A 361 4.29 4.66 -9.54
C ALA A 361 3.60 3.30 -9.58
N ARG A 362 4.22 2.34 -8.89
CA ARG A 362 3.67 1.01 -8.67
C ARG A 362 2.29 1.17 -8.04
N THR A 363 1.44 0.20 -8.29
CA THR A 363 0.10 0.13 -7.73
C THR A 363 0.10 0.57 -6.27
N PRO A 364 -0.79 1.51 -5.87
CA PRO A 364 -0.80 2.00 -4.50
C PRO A 364 -1.06 0.87 -3.52
N ILE A 365 -0.69 1.13 -2.26
CA ILE A 365 -1.16 0.31 -1.16
C ILE A 365 -2.56 0.80 -0.80
N TYR A 366 -3.57 -0.06 -0.98
CA TYR A 366 -4.96 0.24 -0.68
C TYR A 366 -5.24 0.01 0.80
N CYS A 367 -5.59 1.06 1.52
CA CYS A 367 -5.89 1.07 2.95
C CYS A 367 -7.40 1.02 3.19
N TYR A 368 -7.85 0.04 3.95
CA TYR A 368 -9.21 -0.24 4.36
C TYR A 368 -9.35 -0.06 5.87
N PRO A 369 -9.63 1.16 6.35
CA PRO A 369 -9.81 1.41 7.76
C PRO A 369 -11.14 0.83 8.25
N GLN A 370 -11.12 0.17 9.39
CA GLN A 370 -12.35 -0.19 10.09
C GLN A 370 -12.95 1.04 10.77
N ARG A 371 -14.19 1.38 10.42
CA ARG A 371 -14.81 2.65 10.83
C ARG A 371 -15.50 2.60 12.19
N VAL A 372 -16.00 1.43 12.55
CA VAL A 372 -16.83 1.26 13.75
C VAL A 372 -16.31 0.08 14.55
N GLN A 373 -16.03 0.34 15.82
CA GLN A 373 -15.75 -0.71 16.79
C GLN A 373 -17.07 -1.36 17.19
N ILE A 374 -17.16 -2.66 16.92
CA ILE A 374 -18.28 -3.49 17.34
C ILE A 374 -17.87 -4.12 18.69
N PRO A 375 -18.65 -3.95 19.77
CA PRO A 375 -18.35 -4.57 21.06
C PRO A 375 -18.12 -6.08 20.92
N GLY A 376 -17.02 -6.56 21.50
CA GLY A 376 -16.59 -7.96 21.43
C GLY A 376 -15.86 -8.35 20.13
N GLN A 377 -15.76 -7.46 19.15
CA GLN A 377 -14.99 -7.70 17.92
C GLN A 377 -13.78 -6.77 17.89
N ARG A 378 -12.60 -7.36 17.66
CA ARG A 378 -11.36 -6.61 17.51
C ARG A 378 -11.40 -5.83 16.18
N SER A 379 -10.94 -4.58 16.22
CA SER A 379 -10.86 -3.73 15.03
C SER A 379 -9.47 -3.75 14.42
N LYS A 380 -9.39 -3.83 13.08
CA LYS A 380 -8.12 -3.76 12.35
C LYS A 380 -8.22 -2.90 11.09
N THR A 381 -7.14 -2.21 10.78
CA THR A 381 -6.94 -1.55 9.48
C THR A 381 -6.16 -2.49 8.55
N VAL A 382 -6.70 -2.73 7.35
CA VAL A 382 -6.09 -3.65 6.36
C VAL A 382 -5.46 -2.85 5.22
N TYR A 383 -4.26 -3.21 4.81
CA TYR A 383 -3.54 -2.61 3.70
C TYR A 383 -3.21 -3.66 2.66
N ARG A 384 -3.62 -3.48 1.39
CA ARG A 384 -3.37 -4.42 0.30
C ARG A 384 -2.49 -3.80 -0.77
N LEU A 385 -1.39 -4.47 -1.11
CA LEU A 385 -0.54 -4.16 -2.24
C LEU A 385 -0.63 -5.29 -3.27
N PRO A 386 -1.28 -5.09 -4.42
CA PRO A 386 -1.24 -6.10 -5.47
C PRO A 386 0.19 -6.21 -6.04
N MET A 387 0.59 -7.44 -6.34
CA MET A 387 1.91 -7.76 -6.84
C MET A 387 1.90 -9.07 -7.64
N VAL A 388 3.00 -9.29 -8.35
CA VAL A 388 3.37 -10.61 -8.90
C VAL A 388 4.57 -11.10 -8.09
N PHE A 389 4.57 -12.38 -7.72
CA PHE A 389 5.71 -12.96 -7.03
C PHE A 389 6.97 -12.88 -7.90
N GLN A 390 8.10 -12.58 -7.27
CA GLN A 390 9.40 -12.73 -7.90
C GLN A 390 10.03 -14.02 -7.37
N LYS A 391 10.33 -14.94 -8.28
CA LYS A 391 11.11 -16.14 -7.99
C LYS A 391 12.59 -15.78 -7.93
N GLU A 392 13.22 -16.10 -6.82
CA GLU A 392 14.68 -16.07 -6.69
C GLU A 392 15.15 -17.49 -6.46
N GLU A 393 16.06 -17.96 -7.33
CA GLU A 393 16.66 -19.29 -7.23
C GLU A 393 18.06 -19.18 -6.64
N TYR A 394 18.42 -20.13 -5.78
CA TYR A 394 19.75 -20.22 -5.20
C TYR A 394 20.16 -21.69 -5.12
N THR A 395 21.33 -21.99 -5.67
CA THR A 395 21.88 -23.33 -5.70
C THR A 395 23.07 -23.41 -4.76
N THR A 396 23.04 -24.31 -3.79
CA THR A 396 24.18 -24.58 -2.90
C THR A 396 24.39 -26.06 -2.79
N LYS A 397 25.64 -26.52 -2.97
CA LYS A 397 26.01 -27.94 -2.86
C LYS A 397 25.09 -28.87 -3.68
N GLY A 398 24.72 -28.45 -4.89
CA GLY A 398 23.88 -29.22 -5.81
C GLY A 398 22.37 -29.22 -5.51
N VAL A 399 21.91 -28.50 -4.48
CA VAL A 399 20.48 -28.36 -4.18
C VAL A 399 19.99 -26.96 -4.55
N THR A 400 19.10 -26.88 -5.54
CA THR A 400 18.41 -25.64 -5.90
C THR A 400 17.24 -25.41 -4.95
N ARG A 401 17.22 -24.25 -4.30
CA ARG A 401 16.09 -23.76 -3.52
C ARG A 401 15.61 -22.47 -4.16
N TYR A 402 14.29 -22.27 -4.15
CA TYR A 402 13.73 -21.01 -4.63
C TYR A 402 12.73 -20.44 -3.63
N TRP A 403 12.59 -19.12 -3.65
CA TRP A 403 11.65 -18.42 -2.80
C TRP A 403 10.86 -17.41 -3.61
N LEU A 404 9.62 -17.24 -3.22
CA LEU A 404 8.81 -16.13 -3.69
C LEU A 404 9.00 -14.96 -2.74
N GLN A 405 9.34 -13.80 -3.29
CA GLN A 405 9.62 -12.63 -2.48
C GLN A 405 9.14 -11.32 -3.10
N ARG A 406 9.03 -10.30 -2.24
CA ARG A 406 8.76 -8.92 -2.64
C ARG A 406 9.61 -7.94 -1.85
N TYR A 407 10.11 -6.95 -2.58
CA TYR A 407 10.77 -5.77 -2.02
C TYR A 407 9.82 -4.57 -2.03
N ILE A 408 9.67 -3.91 -0.89
CA ILE A 408 9.03 -2.59 -0.79
C ILE A 408 10.12 -1.56 -0.49
N PRO A 409 10.50 -0.71 -1.48
CA PRO A 409 11.47 0.34 -1.26
C PRO A 409 10.85 1.50 -0.49
N TYR A 410 11.63 2.05 0.43
CA TYR A 410 11.29 3.25 1.18
C TYR A 410 12.53 4.14 1.36
N THR A 411 12.29 5.42 1.58
CA THR A 411 13.30 6.43 1.81
C THR A 411 13.10 7.02 3.21
N THR A 412 14.19 7.17 3.96
CA THR A 412 14.22 7.84 5.25
C THR A 412 14.34 9.36 5.10
N SER A 413 14.09 10.11 6.17
CA SER A 413 14.16 11.58 6.17
C SER A 413 15.53 12.16 5.77
N ASP A 414 16.61 11.39 5.90
CA ASP A 414 17.96 11.76 5.49
C ASP A 414 18.27 11.43 4.00
N GLY A 415 17.28 10.92 3.26
CA GLY A 415 17.46 10.52 1.86
C GLY A 415 17.97 9.09 1.66
N THR A 416 18.25 8.32 2.73
CA THR A 416 18.73 6.94 2.58
C THR A 416 17.64 6.05 1.97
N HIS A 417 17.98 5.35 0.90
CA HIS A 417 17.12 4.35 0.26
C HIS A 417 17.30 2.98 0.91
N LYS A 418 16.18 2.37 1.31
CA LYS A 418 16.11 1.06 1.98
C LYS A 418 14.96 0.24 1.42
N PHE A 419 14.88 -1.03 1.81
CA PHE A 419 13.78 -1.90 1.41
C PHE A 419 13.34 -2.85 2.52
N PHE A 420 12.05 -3.17 2.54
CA PHE A 420 11.53 -4.32 3.26
C PHE A 420 11.45 -5.52 2.34
N ARG A 421 12.01 -6.66 2.77
CA ARG A 421 11.96 -7.94 2.05
C ARG A 421 10.94 -8.90 2.68
N PHE A 422 9.89 -9.26 1.97
CA PHE A 422 8.88 -10.23 2.38
C PHE A 422 9.09 -11.53 1.60
N ARG A 423 9.11 -12.68 2.28
CA ARG A 423 9.53 -13.96 1.69
C ARG A 423 8.61 -15.09 2.12
N VAL A 424 8.26 -15.96 1.17
CA VAL A 424 7.65 -17.27 1.43
C VAL A 424 8.73 -18.35 1.41
N PRO A 425 8.85 -19.20 2.44
CA PRO A 425 9.80 -20.31 2.45
C PRO A 425 9.55 -21.31 1.29
N HIS A 426 10.62 -21.84 0.70
CA HIS A 426 10.56 -22.83 -0.38
C HIS A 426 9.63 -24.02 -0.08
N SER A 427 9.67 -24.54 1.14
CA SER A 427 8.83 -25.67 1.58
C SER A 427 7.33 -25.35 1.54
N THR A 428 6.97 -24.10 1.86
CA THR A 428 5.60 -23.60 1.80
C THR A 428 5.14 -23.46 0.36
N VAL A 429 6.00 -22.90 -0.50
CA VAL A 429 5.73 -22.73 -1.94
C VAL A 429 5.48 -24.09 -2.61
N GLN A 430 6.33 -25.09 -2.34
CA GLN A 430 6.16 -26.44 -2.88
C GLN A 430 4.88 -27.11 -2.38
N ARG A 431 4.58 -27.01 -1.07
CA ARG A 431 3.41 -27.67 -0.48
C ARG A 431 2.09 -27.11 -1.01
N LEU A 432 2.02 -25.80 -1.20
CA LEU A 432 0.84 -25.11 -1.71
C LEU A 432 0.83 -24.99 -3.24
N GLN A 433 1.85 -25.55 -3.91
CA GLN A 433 2.01 -25.50 -5.37
C GLN A 433 1.81 -24.09 -5.94
N MET A 434 2.36 -23.08 -5.27
CA MET A 434 2.14 -21.69 -5.68
C MET A 434 2.82 -21.44 -7.04
N PRO A 435 2.12 -20.86 -8.03
CA PRO A 435 2.72 -20.54 -9.32
C PRO A 435 3.86 -19.52 -9.19
N ASP A 436 4.93 -19.71 -9.96
CA ASP A 436 6.11 -18.83 -9.97
C ASP A 436 5.75 -17.36 -10.30
N ASN A 437 4.68 -17.14 -11.06
CA ASN A 437 4.15 -15.82 -11.45
C ASN A 437 2.74 -15.56 -10.89
N ALA A 438 2.37 -16.22 -9.79
CA ALA A 438 1.03 -16.01 -9.23
C ALA A 438 0.85 -14.53 -8.86
N LYS A 439 -0.29 -13.99 -9.27
CA LYS A 439 -0.71 -12.66 -8.84
C LYS A 439 -1.23 -12.78 -7.42
N ALA A 440 -0.75 -11.91 -6.54
CA ALA A 440 -1.09 -11.96 -5.13
C ALA A 440 -1.19 -10.55 -4.53
N TYR A 441 -1.90 -10.43 -3.42
CA TYR A 441 -1.82 -9.28 -2.55
C TYR A 441 -0.81 -9.54 -1.45
N LEU A 442 0.12 -8.62 -1.26
CA LEU A 442 0.82 -8.48 0.01
C LEU A 442 -0.07 -7.66 0.94
N VAL A 443 -0.47 -8.26 2.06
CA VAL A 443 -1.43 -7.67 2.99
C VAL A 443 -0.77 -7.38 4.32
N PHE A 444 -1.07 -6.20 4.87
CA PHE A 444 -0.70 -5.80 6.21
C PHE A 444 -1.95 -5.54 7.03
N GLU A 445 -1.93 -5.95 8.29
CA GLU A 445 -3.02 -5.73 9.22
C GLU A 445 -2.49 -5.06 10.47
N THR A 446 -3.06 -3.92 10.84
CA THR A 446 -2.72 -3.24 12.09
C THR A 446 -3.92 -3.25 13.03
N MET A 447 -3.73 -3.76 14.24
CA MET A 447 -4.79 -3.80 15.25
C MET A 447 -5.04 -2.40 15.81
N ASP A 448 -6.26 -1.88 15.65
CA ASP A 448 -6.63 -0.53 16.09
C ASP A 448 -6.89 -0.47 17.62
N ASP A 449 -7.15 -1.63 18.25
CA ASP A 449 -7.39 -1.78 19.70
C ASP A 449 -6.12 -1.72 20.56
N GLY A 450 -4.95 -1.61 19.93
CA GLY A 450 -3.65 -1.61 20.62
C GLY A 450 -3.16 -2.99 21.06
N GLN A 451 -3.96 -4.04 20.90
CA GLN A 451 -3.65 -5.40 21.36
C GLN A 451 -2.85 -6.17 20.30
N PRO A 452 -2.05 -7.19 20.70
CA PRO A 452 -1.31 -8.04 19.76
C PRO A 452 -2.19 -8.67 18.68
N HIS A 453 -1.72 -8.72 17.43
CA HIS A 453 -2.33 -9.50 16.37
C HIS A 453 -2.37 -10.98 16.77
N ASP A 454 -3.35 -11.75 16.29
CA ASP A 454 -3.45 -13.18 16.63
C ASP A 454 -2.25 -13.98 16.05
N ILE A 455 -1.75 -13.54 14.89
CA ILE A 455 -0.54 -14.05 14.24
C ILE A 455 0.38 -12.86 13.93
N PRO A 456 1.18 -12.36 14.89
CA PRO A 456 2.06 -11.23 14.64
C PRO A 456 3.13 -11.54 13.59
N TYR A 457 3.46 -10.56 12.76
CA TYR A 457 4.54 -10.64 11.78
C TYR A 457 5.91 -10.84 12.46
N ALA A 458 6.12 -10.20 13.61
CA ALA A 458 7.29 -10.40 14.44
C ALA A 458 6.85 -10.69 15.88
N GLY A 459 7.27 -11.82 16.44
CA GLY A 459 7.12 -12.08 17.86
C GLY A 459 8.13 -11.24 18.63
N CYS A 460 7.67 -10.26 19.41
CA CYS A 460 8.50 -9.35 20.17
C CYS A 460 8.19 -9.39 21.68
N PRO A 461 9.18 -9.13 22.55
CA PRO A 461 8.91 -8.89 23.95
C PRO A 461 7.91 -7.75 24.15
N ASN A 462 7.12 -7.79 25.24
CA ASN A 462 6.26 -6.66 25.60
C ASN A 462 7.00 -5.55 26.35
N VAL A 463 8.14 -5.88 26.97
CA VAL A 463 8.98 -4.97 27.75
C VAL A 463 10.36 -4.86 27.12
N GLY A 464 10.80 -3.63 26.88
CA GLY A 464 12.06 -3.31 26.21
C GLY A 464 12.43 -1.83 26.35
N PRO A 465 13.37 -1.31 25.54
CA PRO A 465 13.90 0.04 25.71
C PRO A 465 12.90 1.19 25.56
N PHE A 466 11.74 0.94 24.93
CA PHE A 466 10.69 1.94 24.69
C PHE A 466 9.42 1.61 25.46
N LYS A 467 8.68 2.62 25.96
CA LYS A 467 7.45 2.39 26.75
C LYS A 467 6.36 1.63 25.99
N ASN A 468 6.33 1.75 24.66
CA ASN A 468 5.37 1.09 23.78
C ASN A 468 5.95 -0.16 23.08
N PHE A 469 6.94 -0.84 23.68
CA PHE A 469 7.66 -1.94 23.03
C PHE A 469 6.73 -3.06 22.51
N GLY A 470 5.67 -3.39 23.25
CA GLY A 470 4.67 -4.37 22.82
C GLY A 470 3.90 -4.01 21.53
N ALA A 471 3.95 -2.76 21.06
CA ALA A 471 3.22 -2.31 19.87
C ALA A 471 3.63 -3.05 18.59
N ALA A 472 4.87 -3.54 18.49
CA ALA A 472 5.33 -4.33 17.33
C ALA A 472 4.49 -5.61 17.11
N ASN A 473 3.90 -6.16 18.18
CA ASN A 473 3.06 -7.35 18.09
C ASN A 473 1.68 -7.07 17.45
N ARG A 474 1.32 -5.80 17.17
CA ARG A 474 0.03 -5.41 16.56
C ARG A 474 -0.03 -5.58 15.04
N LEU A 475 1.11 -5.84 14.39
CA LEU A 475 1.22 -5.97 12.95
C LEU A 475 1.08 -7.44 12.53
N GLY A 476 0.09 -7.75 11.70
CA GLY A 476 0.02 -8.95 10.88
C GLY A 476 0.52 -8.67 9.47
N VAL A 477 1.14 -9.66 8.82
CA VAL A 477 1.48 -9.59 7.38
C VAL A 477 1.21 -10.94 6.75
N HIS A 478 0.60 -10.98 5.58
CA HIS A 478 0.28 -12.21 4.86
C HIS A 478 0.24 -12.00 3.35
N TYR A 479 0.24 -13.09 2.59
CA TYR A 479 -0.10 -13.07 1.17
C TYR A 479 -1.51 -13.62 0.96
N GLU A 480 -2.26 -13.01 0.05
CA GLU A 480 -3.55 -13.52 -0.45
C GLU A 480 -3.42 -13.77 -1.96
N TRP A 481 -3.82 -14.92 -2.47
CA TRP A 481 -3.87 -15.17 -3.92
C TRP A 481 -5.06 -16.03 -4.30
N LEU A 482 -5.46 -15.95 -5.57
CA LEU A 482 -6.47 -16.84 -6.13
C LEU A 482 -5.81 -18.18 -6.48
N ASP A 483 -6.21 -19.25 -5.80
CA ASP A 483 -5.88 -20.60 -6.25
C ASP A 483 -6.80 -20.97 -7.42
N GLU A 484 -6.26 -20.94 -8.63
CA GLU A 484 -7.01 -21.21 -9.86
C GLU A 484 -7.60 -22.63 -9.89
N THR A 485 -7.01 -23.58 -9.15
CA THR A 485 -7.50 -24.97 -9.09
C THR A 485 -8.82 -25.05 -8.33
N SER A 486 -8.91 -24.40 -7.17
CA SER A 486 -10.13 -24.43 -6.34
C SER A 486 -11.08 -23.26 -6.59
N GLY A 487 -10.64 -22.23 -7.30
CA GLY A 487 -11.38 -20.99 -7.52
C GLY A 487 -11.56 -20.13 -6.26
N ASN A 488 -10.85 -20.45 -5.18
CA ASN A 488 -10.94 -19.72 -3.90
C ASN A 488 -9.71 -18.86 -3.67
N PHE A 489 -9.90 -17.75 -2.96
CA PHE A 489 -8.78 -17.02 -2.41
C PHE A 489 -8.21 -17.76 -1.20
N ILE A 490 -6.87 -17.85 -1.15
CA ILE A 490 -6.11 -18.47 -0.08
C ILE A 490 -5.19 -17.40 0.52
N GLU A 491 -5.09 -17.39 1.85
CA GLU A 491 -4.11 -16.59 2.58
C GLU A 491 -3.01 -17.45 3.23
N ILE A 492 -1.80 -16.90 3.31
CA ILE A 492 -0.69 -17.43 4.12
C ILE A 492 -0.02 -16.34 4.95
N PRO A 493 0.12 -16.53 6.28
CA PRO A 493 0.82 -15.56 7.12
C PRO A 493 2.32 -15.52 6.79
N LEU A 494 2.91 -14.33 6.89
CA LEU A 494 4.34 -14.09 6.80
C LEU A 494 4.91 -13.81 8.18
N GLN A 495 6.17 -14.21 8.36
CA GLN A 495 6.85 -14.07 9.64
C GLN A 495 8.28 -13.63 9.46
N LEU A 496 8.72 -12.78 10.39
CA LEU A 496 10.11 -12.45 10.56
C LEU A 496 10.79 -13.59 11.34
N GLY A 497 11.66 -14.33 10.67
CA GLY A 497 12.39 -15.43 11.31
C GLY A 497 13.19 -14.99 12.54
N ARG A 498 13.39 -15.91 13.49
CA ARG A 498 14.19 -15.68 14.70
C ARG A 498 15.64 -15.38 14.32
N ARG A 499 16.20 -14.27 14.79
CA ARG A 499 17.61 -13.90 14.58
C ARG A 499 18.39 -13.78 15.88
N SER A 500 18.42 -14.87 16.63
CA SER A 500 19.18 -14.94 17.88
C SER A 500 20.67 -14.62 17.69
N GLY A 501 21.26 -15.01 16.55
CA GLY A 501 22.66 -14.67 16.23
C GLY A 501 22.87 -13.15 16.16
N ASP A 502 22.09 -12.45 15.34
CA ASP A 502 22.16 -10.99 15.20
C ASP A 502 21.94 -10.27 16.54
N PHE A 503 20.97 -10.74 17.33
CA PHE A 503 20.71 -10.22 18.68
C PHE A 503 21.93 -10.38 19.59
N LEU A 504 22.51 -11.57 19.68
CA LEU A 504 23.66 -11.82 20.55
C LEU A 504 24.90 -11.06 20.10
N THR A 505 25.12 -10.90 18.80
CA THR A 505 26.18 -10.05 18.26
C THR A 505 25.96 -8.58 18.62
N ALA A 506 24.71 -8.09 18.57
CA ALA A 506 24.38 -6.74 18.98
C ALA A 506 24.62 -6.51 20.48
N VAL A 507 24.24 -7.47 21.33
CA VAL A 507 24.52 -7.43 22.78
C VAL A 507 26.02 -7.39 23.06
N LYS A 508 26.84 -8.20 22.36
CA LYS A 508 28.30 -8.17 22.49
C LYS A 508 28.91 -6.80 22.16
N ASN A 509 28.29 -6.09 21.23
CA ASN A 509 28.75 -4.78 20.77
C ASN A 509 28.04 -3.61 21.49
N SER A 510 27.23 -3.90 22.52
CA SER A 510 26.41 -2.90 23.22
C SER A 510 25.53 -2.04 22.28
N ASP A 511 25.06 -2.62 21.17
CA ASP A 511 24.24 -1.93 20.16
C ASP A 511 22.75 -2.24 20.37
N MET A 512 22.09 -1.38 21.15
CA MET A 512 20.65 -1.49 21.44
C MET A 512 19.80 -1.49 20.15
N MET A 513 20.10 -0.60 19.19
CA MET A 513 19.27 -0.43 17.99
C MET A 513 19.33 -1.65 17.07
N LYS A 514 20.50 -2.30 16.99
CA LYS A 514 20.66 -3.57 16.29
C LYS A 514 20.03 -4.74 17.06
N ALA A 515 20.07 -4.71 18.39
CA ALA A 515 19.43 -5.73 19.22
C ALA A 515 17.89 -5.73 19.07
N ILE A 516 17.28 -4.56 18.85
CA ILE A 516 15.82 -4.42 18.66
C ILE A 516 15.39 -4.39 17.19
N ALA A 517 16.23 -4.83 16.25
CA ALA A 517 15.95 -4.73 14.81
C ALA A 517 14.61 -5.36 14.39
N HIS A 518 14.15 -6.43 15.06
CA HIS A 518 12.84 -7.06 14.84
C HIS A 518 11.69 -6.12 15.16
N TRP A 519 11.76 -5.50 16.35
CA TRP A 519 10.79 -4.52 16.80
C TRP A 519 10.78 -3.32 15.86
N ARG A 520 11.96 -2.78 15.55
CA ARG A 520 12.13 -1.62 14.67
C ARG A 520 11.51 -1.87 13.30
N ARG A 521 11.72 -3.07 12.74
CA ARG A 521 11.15 -3.42 11.44
C ARG A 521 9.62 -3.39 11.44
N ALA A 522 8.97 -3.93 12.47
CA ALA A 522 7.52 -3.90 12.57
C ALA A 522 6.99 -2.47 12.77
N THR A 523 7.66 -1.66 13.61
CA THR A 523 7.27 -0.27 13.85
C THR A 523 7.50 0.62 12.62
N ASP A 524 8.58 0.42 11.88
CA ASP A 524 8.88 1.19 10.66
C ASP A 524 7.84 0.89 9.56
N ILE A 525 7.39 -0.37 9.44
CA ILE A 525 6.27 -0.73 8.53
C ILE A 525 4.99 0.00 8.95
N MET A 526 4.62 -0.04 10.24
CA MET A 526 3.43 0.67 10.72
C MET A 526 3.54 2.19 10.54
N GLN A 527 4.70 2.78 10.83
CA GLN A 527 4.97 4.21 10.60
C GLN A 527 4.75 4.59 9.14
N LEU A 528 5.28 3.77 8.21
CA LEU A 528 5.16 3.98 6.77
C LEU A 528 3.71 3.88 6.28
N LEU A 529 2.98 2.83 6.70
CA LEU A 529 1.60 2.57 6.29
C LEU A 529 0.61 3.58 6.87
N GLU A 530 0.80 3.98 8.13
CA GLU A 530 -0.04 4.94 8.82
C GLU A 530 0.29 6.40 8.48
N GLY A 531 1.39 6.65 7.74
CA GLY A 531 1.84 7.99 7.38
C GLY A 531 2.28 8.82 8.59
N ILE A 532 3.01 8.23 9.53
CA ILE A 532 3.41 8.90 10.78
C ILE A 532 4.71 9.69 10.60
N ASP A 533 4.66 10.95 11.00
CA ASP A 533 5.83 11.82 11.22
C ASP A 533 6.08 11.95 12.71
N TYR A 534 7.21 11.42 13.18
CA TYR A 534 7.57 11.53 14.58
C TYR A 534 8.04 12.94 14.94
N GLN A 535 7.66 13.40 16.12
CA GLN A 535 8.04 14.68 16.70
C GLN A 535 8.92 14.48 17.94
N GLY A 536 9.74 15.47 18.26
CA GLY A 536 10.67 15.43 19.38
C GLY A 536 11.96 14.64 19.09
N ASP A 537 12.58 14.12 20.15
CA ASP A 537 13.74 13.24 20.03
C ASP A 537 13.30 11.86 19.53
N CYS A 538 13.86 11.44 18.39
CA CYS A 538 13.52 10.18 17.76
C CYS A 538 14.31 8.99 18.33
N ASN A 539 15.28 9.20 19.23
CA ASN A 539 16.01 8.13 19.91
C ASN A 539 16.56 7.06 18.95
N GLY A 540 17.13 7.48 17.81
CA GLY A 540 17.65 6.60 16.77
C GLY A 540 16.63 6.06 15.76
N LEU A 541 15.34 6.41 15.91
CA LEU A 541 14.29 6.13 14.93
C LEU A 541 14.28 7.16 13.80
N SER A 542 13.75 6.77 12.65
CA SER A 542 13.60 7.68 11.53
C SER A 542 12.41 8.61 11.76
N ARG A 543 12.63 9.92 11.63
CA ARG A 543 11.59 10.94 11.82
C ARG A 543 10.40 10.72 10.88
N SER A 544 10.70 10.49 9.61
CA SER A 544 9.72 10.26 8.56
C SER A 544 10.20 9.15 7.64
N LEU A 545 9.26 8.30 7.23
CA LEU A 545 9.46 7.31 6.18
C LEU A 545 8.53 7.60 5.00
N HIS A 546 9.03 7.37 3.79
CA HIS A 546 8.31 7.59 2.54
C HIS A 546 8.46 6.37 1.63
N LEU A 547 7.36 5.91 1.03
CA LEU A 547 7.42 4.89 -0.01
C LEU A 547 8.07 5.51 -1.25
N THR A 548 9.10 4.86 -1.80
CA THR A 548 9.88 5.44 -2.90
C THR A 548 9.15 5.31 -4.25
N LEU A 549 8.41 4.22 -4.44
CA LEU A 549 7.80 3.85 -5.74
C LEU A 549 6.28 3.66 -5.68
N CYS A 550 5.63 3.94 -4.55
CA CYS A 550 4.18 3.87 -4.43
C CYS A 550 3.67 4.80 -3.31
N HIS A 551 2.36 4.85 -3.12
CA HIS A 551 1.72 5.63 -2.05
C HIS A 551 0.56 4.85 -1.43
N VAL A 552 0.16 5.23 -0.21
CA VAL A 552 -1.01 4.64 0.44
C VAL A 552 -2.26 5.43 0.03
N ARG A 553 -3.26 4.74 -0.55
CA ARG A 553 -4.60 5.31 -0.81
C ARG A 553 -5.60 4.70 0.16
N MET A 554 -6.30 5.54 0.90
CA MET A 554 -7.32 5.14 1.84
C MET A 554 -8.69 5.10 1.18
N PHE A 555 -9.40 3.99 1.40
CA PHE A 555 -10.78 3.81 1.00
C PHE A 555 -11.69 4.69 1.86
N SER A 556 -12.37 5.63 1.21
CA SER A 556 -13.31 6.54 1.85
C SER A 556 -14.68 6.34 1.22
N LEU A 557 -15.55 5.64 1.95
CA LEU A 557 -16.98 5.59 1.73
C LEU A 557 -17.66 6.80 2.39
N ASP A 558 -18.58 7.46 1.72
CA ASP A 558 -19.59 8.30 2.35
C ASP A 558 -20.90 7.55 2.20
N HIS A 559 -21.27 6.83 3.26
CA HIS A 559 -22.40 5.92 3.22
C HIS A 559 -23.72 6.68 3.01
N LEU A 560 -23.89 7.83 3.65
CA LEU A 560 -25.11 8.63 3.50
C LEU A 560 -25.26 9.21 2.10
N ASN A 561 -24.17 9.67 1.48
CA ASN A 561 -24.22 10.16 0.11
C ASN A 561 -24.06 9.07 -0.96
N GLN A 562 -23.84 7.81 -0.54
CA GLN A 562 -23.58 6.66 -1.41
C GLN A 562 -22.47 6.98 -2.41
N SER A 563 -21.33 7.48 -1.92
CA SER A 563 -20.15 7.78 -2.75
C SER A 563 -18.90 7.11 -2.20
N ILE A 564 -18.02 6.67 -3.09
CA ILE A 564 -16.80 5.94 -2.74
C ILE A 564 -15.62 6.61 -3.42
N ARG A 565 -14.53 6.86 -2.68
CA ARG A 565 -13.32 7.47 -3.21
C ARG A 565 -12.06 6.87 -2.61
N TRP A 566 -11.02 6.86 -3.44
CA TRP A 566 -9.66 6.65 -3.00
C TRP A 566 -9.01 7.99 -2.72
N ILE A 567 -8.64 8.26 -1.47
CA ILE A 567 -7.94 9.49 -1.09
C ILE A 567 -6.52 9.18 -0.65
N PRO A 568 -5.54 10.08 -0.90
CA PRO A 568 -4.22 9.93 -0.29
C PRO A 568 -4.35 9.77 1.23
N ARG A 569 -3.63 8.82 1.81
CA ARG A 569 -3.60 8.68 3.28
C ARG A 569 -2.96 9.95 3.87
N PRO A 570 -3.66 10.72 4.72
CA PRO A 570 -3.08 11.91 5.32
C PRO A 570 -1.90 11.52 6.21
N ARG A 571 -0.83 12.32 6.16
CA ARG A 571 0.24 12.19 7.15
C ARG A 571 -0.21 12.76 8.49
N GLN A 572 0.27 12.17 9.57
CA GLN A 572 -0.09 12.53 10.93
C GLN A 572 1.17 12.72 11.77
N SER A 573 1.23 13.81 12.51
CA SER A 573 2.29 14.04 13.48
C SER A 573 1.99 13.29 14.77
N ARG A 574 2.95 12.52 15.29
CA ARG A 574 2.86 11.83 16.58
C ARG A 574 4.16 12.00 17.36
N PRO A 575 4.15 11.98 18.70
CA PRO A 575 5.40 11.90 19.45
C PRO A 575 6.16 10.62 19.08
N ALA A 576 7.49 10.71 19.03
CA ALA A 576 8.33 9.52 18.90
C ALA A 576 8.12 8.57 20.11
N PRO A 577 8.32 7.25 19.92
CA PRO A 577 8.41 6.30 21.03
C PRO A 577 9.35 6.79 22.13
N GLU A 578 8.80 6.94 23.34
CA GLU A 578 9.55 7.39 24.51
C GLU A 578 10.39 6.25 25.08
N LEU A 579 11.64 6.54 25.46
CA LEU A 579 12.47 5.60 26.21
C LEU A 579 11.80 5.25 27.54
N ALA A 580 11.78 3.97 27.85
CA ALA A 580 11.38 3.49 29.16
C ALA A 580 12.53 3.72 30.16
N SER A 581 12.21 4.10 31.40
CA SER A 581 13.20 4.00 32.47
C SER A 581 13.30 2.54 32.93
N PHE A 582 14.46 2.14 33.46
CA PHE A 582 14.62 0.80 34.02
C PHE A 582 13.56 0.52 35.10
N ARG A 583 13.29 1.51 35.97
CA ARG A 583 12.26 1.41 37.03
C ARG A 583 10.86 1.15 36.46
N TYR A 584 10.49 1.84 35.37
CA TYR A 584 9.22 1.61 34.68
C TYR A 584 9.13 0.17 34.17
N ASN A 585 10.17 -0.32 33.49
CA ASN A 585 10.20 -1.68 32.98
C ASN A 585 10.21 -2.73 34.09
N ALA A 586 10.89 -2.47 35.21
CA ALA A 586 10.89 -3.36 36.36
C ALA A 586 9.50 -3.47 37.00
N GLN A 587 8.78 -2.35 37.16
CA GLN A 587 7.41 -2.36 37.65
C GLN A 587 6.48 -3.10 36.69
N LEU A 588 6.56 -2.81 35.40
CA LEU A 588 5.74 -3.46 34.38
C LEU A 588 5.95 -4.99 34.35
N MET A 589 7.20 -5.45 34.45
CA MET A 589 7.52 -6.88 34.51
C MET A 589 7.02 -7.51 35.82
N ASN A 590 7.18 -6.83 36.96
CA ASN A 590 6.64 -7.31 38.24
C ASN A 590 5.12 -7.47 38.18
N ASP A 591 4.41 -6.51 37.59
CA ASP A 591 2.96 -6.54 37.45
C ASP A 591 2.51 -7.67 36.51
N GLN A 592 3.22 -7.88 35.39
CA GLN A 592 2.93 -8.94 34.42
C GLN A 592 3.13 -10.36 34.97
N HIS A 593 4.07 -10.53 35.92
CA HIS A 593 4.43 -11.83 36.48
C HIS A 593 4.04 -11.98 37.97
N LYS A 594 3.21 -11.07 38.48
CA LYS A 594 2.75 -11.13 39.87
C LYS A 594 1.97 -12.41 40.11
N GLY A 595 2.36 -13.18 41.13
CA GLY A 595 1.70 -14.42 41.50
C GLY A 595 2.00 -15.60 40.57
N THR A 596 3.01 -15.50 39.70
CA THR A 596 3.52 -16.62 38.92
C THR A 596 4.78 -17.22 39.55
N TYR A 597 5.31 -18.30 38.96
CA TYR A 597 6.59 -18.91 39.34
C TYR A 597 7.82 -18.14 38.82
N THR A 598 7.63 -16.96 38.24
CA THR A 598 8.69 -16.15 37.65
C THR A 598 9.14 -15.08 38.62
N LEU A 599 10.39 -15.19 39.08
CA LEU A 599 11.04 -14.15 39.86
C LEU A 599 11.55 -13.05 38.94
N VAL A 600 11.30 -11.80 39.33
CA VAL A 600 11.64 -10.60 38.57
C VAL A 600 12.43 -9.65 39.48
N ASN A 601 13.40 -8.93 38.92
CA ASN A 601 14.11 -7.83 39.60
C ASN A 601 14.74 -8.24 40.95
N VAL A 602 15.39 -9.40 40.97
CA VAL A 602 16.07 -9.96 42.15
C VAL A 602 17.46 -9.35 42.36
N LYS A 603 17.94 -9.34 43.61
CA LYS A 603 19.30 -8.88 43.94
C LYS A 603 20.37 -9.79 43.35
N GLU A 604 20.18 -11.09 43.50
CA GLU A 604 21.03 -12.14 42.94
C GLU A 604 20.14 -13.25 42.37
N PRO A 605 20.59 -14.03 41.37
CA PRO A 605 19.88 -15.20 40.91
C PRO A 605 19.66 -16.18 42.07
N PRO A 606 18.55 -16.94 42.09
CA PRO A 606 18.35 -17.95 43.12
C PRO A 606 19.53 -18.95 43.11
N PRO A 607 20.12 -19.28 44.29
CA PRO A 607 21.23 -20.22 44.38
C PRO A 607 20.89 -21.54 43.70
N ILE A 608 21.87 -22.14 43.03
CA ILE A 608 21.65 -23.34 42.20
C ILE A 608 21.11 -24.54 43.00
N ASP A 609 21.41 -24.57 44.29
CA ASP A 609 21.00 -25.59 45.27
C ASP A 609 19.67 -25.26 45.98
N SER A 610 19.08 -24.08 45.74
CA SER A 610 17.82 -23.67 46.36
C SER A 610 16.60 -24.46 45.87
N ASP A 611 15.60 -24.58 46.75
CA ASP A 611 14.33 -25.26 46.45
C ASP A 611 13.55 -24.62 45.29
N PHE A 612 13.82 -23.34 44.99
CA PHE A 612 13.26 -22.65 43.84
C PHE A 612 13.49 -23.44 42.53
N TRP A 613 14.70 -23.96 42.34
CA TRP A 613 15.03 -24.73 41.13
C TRP A 613 14.68 -26.22 41.25
N ARG A 614 14.11 -26.67 42.37
CA ARG A 614 13.83 -28.09 42.65
C ARG A 614 12.32 -28.35 42.74
N PHE A 615 11.54 -27.64 41.93
CA PHE A 615 10.08 -27.71 41.93
C PHE A 615 9.55 -29.10 41.54
N THR A 616 10.27 -29.82 40.66
CA THR A 616 9.97 -31.20 40.26
C THR A 616 11.23 -32.06 40.22
N SER A 617 11.07 -33.38 40.22
CA SER A 617 12.19 -34.33 40.00
C SER A 617 12.91 -34.09 38.68
N HIS A 618 12.21 -33.58 37.66
CA HIS A 618 12.79 -33.17 36.38
C HIS A 618 13.74 -31.98 36.55
N ASP A 619 13.34 -30.98 37.34
CA ASP A 619 14.18 -29.80 37.58
C ASP A 619 15.47 -30.16 38.33
N VAL A 620 15.38 -31.04 39.33
CA VAL A 620 16.55 -31.56 40.06
C VAL A 620 17.57 -32.20 39.09
N LYS A 621 17.08 -33.01 38.14
CA LYS A 621 17.93 -33.65 37.13
C LYS A 621 18.61 -32.63 36.21
N VAL A 622 17.87 -31.63 35.72
CA VAL A 622 18.40 -30.61 34.79
C VAL A 622 19.43 -29.70 35.48
N MET A 623 19.16 -29.31 36.72
CA MET A 623 20.06 -28.45 37.49
C MET A 623 21.34 -29.16 37.90
N GLY A 624 21.26 -30.46 38.25
CA GLY A 624 22.45 -31.27 38.53
C GLY A 624 23.39 -31.45 37.32
N GLN A 625 22.91 -31.23 36.10
CA GLN A 625 23.69 -31.34 34.86
C GLN A 625 24.25 -29.99 34.35
N LYS A 626 23.67 -28.86 34.78
CA LYS A 626 24.03 -27.52 34.27
C LYS A 626 24.73 -26.71 35.35
N ALA A 627 26.02 -26.45 35.19
CA ALA A 627 26.82 -25.68 36.15
C ALA A 627 26.50 -24.15 36.20
N VAL A 628 25.61 -23.63 35.34
CA VAL A 628 25.39 -22.19 35.17
C VAL A 628 23.90 -21.83 35.14
N VAL A 629 23.49 -20.94 36.05
CA VAL A 629 22.15 -20.33 36.10
C VAL A 629 22.00 -19.30 34.97
N LYS A 630 20.90 -19.37 34.21
CA LYS A 630 20.57 -18.43 33.13
C LYS A 630 19.21 -17.79 33.38
N CYS A 631 19.06 -16.50 33.07
CA CYS A 631 17.75 -15.86 33.05
C CYS A 631 16.89 -16.35 31.86
N ASP A 632 15.58 -16.17 31.95
CA ASP A 632 14.61 -16.66 30.96
C ASP A 632 14.90 -16.11 29.56
N LEU A 633 15.23 -14.82 29.40
CA LEU A 633 15.61 -14.24 28.10
C LEU A 633 16.83 -14.93 27.50
N CYS A 634 17.90 -15.10 28.27
CA CYS A 634 19.12 -15.78 27.82
C CYS A 634 18.86 -17.24 27.47
N TYR A 635 17.90 -17.87 28.17
CA TYR A 635 17.47 -19.22 27.87
C TYR A 635 16.69 -19.28 26.54
N TYR A 636 15.74 -18.37 26.34
CA TYR A 636 14.91 -18.29 25.13
C TYR A 636 15.65 -17.79 23.90
N MET A 637 16.66 -16.94 24.06
CA MET A 637 17.46 -16.38 22.96
C MET A 637 18.74 -17.18 22.68
N HIS A 638 18.97 -18.30 23.38
CA HIS A 638 20.16 -19.12 23.18
C HIS A 638 20.29 -19.62 21.73
N SER A 639 21.53 -19.63 21.23
CA SER A 639 21.94 -20.11 19.90
C SER A 639 23.19 -20.97 20.04
N PHE A 640 23.23 -22.15 19.40
CA PHE A 640 24.39 -23.06 19.44
C PHE A 640 25.63 -22.48 18.78
N ASN A 641 25.44 -21.59 17.80
CA ASN A 641 26.55 -21.03 17.00
C ASN A 641 27.21 -19.82 17.65
N VAL A 642 26.60 -19.25 18.71
CA VAL A 642 27.12 -18.06 19.39
C VAL A 642 27.15 -18.39 20.88
N GLY A 643 28.30 -18.86 21.37
CA GLY A 643 28.53 -19.26 22.75
C GLY A 643 28.45 -18.09 23.73
N TYR A 644 27.26 -17.53 23.92
CA TYR A 644 27.01 -16.40 24.82
C TYR A 644 26.56 -16.90 26.19
N GLN A 645 27.25 -16.44 27.24
CA GLN A 645 26.97 -16.77 28.64
C GLN A 645 26.07 -15.70 29.29
N CYS A 646 25.25 -16.11 30.25
CA CYS A 646 24.38 -15.19 30.99
C CYS A 646 25.19 -14.46 32.07
N GLU A 647 25.92 -13.43 31.68
CA GLU A 647 26.82 -12.67 32.56
C GLU A 647 26.14 -11.40 33.07
N ARG A 648 26.40 -11.05 34.34
CA ARG A 648 25.97 -9.78 34.94
C ARG A 648 26.54 -8.60 34.15
N ASP A 649 25.71 -7.60 33.95
CA ASP A 649 26.15 -6.31 33.45
C ASP A 649 26.73 -5.50 34.63
N PRO A 650 28.00 -5.05 34.54
CA PRO A 650 28.63 -4.28 35.62
C PRO A 650 27.92 -2.96 35.92
N GLU A 651 27.10 -2.41 35.01
CA GLU A 651 26.34 -1.17 35.25
C GLU A 651 25.25 -1.32 36.32
N HIS A 652 24.92 -2.55 36.72
CA HIS A 652 23.89 -2.85 37.71
C HIS A 652 24.50 -3.50 38.96
N GLU A 653 24.85 -2.69 39.96
CA GLU A 653 25.44 -3.15 41.24
C GLU A 653 24.38 -3.52 42.29
N ASP A 654 23.21 -2.90 42.26
CA ASP A 654 22.16 -3.06 43.28
C ASP A 654 21.24 -4.27 43.06
N ARG A 655 21.35 -4.90 41.88
CA ARG A 655 20.51 -6.00 41.42
C ARG A 655 21.17 -6.83 40.33
N TRP A 656 20.66 -8.03 40.09
CA TRP A 656 21.14 -8.88 39.00
C TRP A 656 20.43 -8.56 37.68
N VAL A 657 21.16 -7.97 36.75
CA VAL A 657 20.75 -7.81 35.34
C VAL A 657 21.88 -8.32 34.48
N CYS A 658 21.58 -9.25 33.58
CA CYS A 658 22.56 -9.71 32.61
C CYS A 658 22.67 -8.75 31.43
N LYS A 659 23.81 -8.76 30.73
CA LYS A 659 24.06 -7.93 29.54
C LYS A 659 22.92 -7.98 28.50
N CYS A 660 22.33 -9.15 28.22
CA CYS A 660 21.18 -9.26 27.30
C CYS A 660 19.94 -8.49 27.78
N CYS A 661 19.63 -8.54 29.08
CA CYS A 661 18.49 -7.84 29.65
C CYS A 661 18.76 -6.33 29.80
N SER A 662 20.02 -5.97 30.11
CA SER A 662 20.51 -4.60 30.15
C SER A 662 20.40 -3.91 28.78
N THR A 663 20.82 -4.58 27.68
CA THR A 663 20.63 -4.07 26.31
C THR A 663 19.16 -3.81 25.95
N LEU A 664 18.23 -4.56 26.54
CA LEU A 664 16.79 -4.33 26.39
C LEU A 664 16.20 -3.45 27.50
N ASN A 665 17.03 -2.88 28.37
CA ASN A 665 16.69 -2.01 29.49
C ASN A 665 15.59 -2.59 30.41
N ARG A 666 15.71 -3.87 30.78
CA ARG A 666 14.71 -4.59 31.58
C ARG A 666 15.36 -5.50 32.62
N PRO A 667 14.68 -5.86 33.72
CA PRO A 667 15.23 -6.81 34.68
C PRO A 667 15.34 -8.22 34.10
N CYS A 668 16.26 -9.00 34.67
CA CYS A 668 16.26 -10.45 34.49
C CYS A 668 15.01 -11.08 35.11
N THR A 669 14.63 -12.20 34.51
CA THR A 669 13.56 -13.10 34.96
C THR A 669 14.11 -14.49 35.16
N PHE A 670 13.63 -15.17 36.20
CA PHE A 670 14.04 -16.53 36.51
C PHE A 670 12.80 -17.37 36.77
N THR A 671 12.68 -18.49 36.07
CA THR A 671 11.56 -19.42 36.19
C THR A 671 12.09 -20.86 36.30
N PRO A 672 11.57 -21.70 37.23
CA PRO A 672 11.99 -23.10 37.31
C PRO A 672 11.78 -23.82 35.98
N ARG A 673 12.62 -24.81 35.65
CA ARG A 673 12.70 -25.34 34.28
C ARG A 673 11.38 -25.96 33.79
N SER A 674 10.71 -26.73 34.63
CA SER A 674 9.41 -27.36 34.40
C SER A 674 8.34 -26.30 34.10
N GLN A 675 8.30 -25.22 34.89
CA GLN A 675 7.38 -24.10 34.68
C GLN A 675 7.73 -23.31 33.41
N CYS A 676 9.01 -23.12 33.14
CA CYS A 676 9.50 -22.46 31.93
C CYS A 676 9.04 -23.20 30.65
N LEU A 677 9.04 -24.54 30.65
CA LEU A 677 8.53 -25.36 29.55
C LEU A 677 7.02 -25.15 29.34
N VAL A 678 6.23 -25.17 30.43
CA VAL A 678 4.77 -24.96 30.37
C VAL A 678 4.44 -23.55 29.88
N LEU A 679 5.09 -22.53 30.45
CA LEU A 679 4.82 -21.12 30.17
C LEU A 679 5.34 -20.68 28.80
N TRP A 680 6.31 -21.39 28.22
CA TRP A 680 6.76 -21.20 26.84
C TRP A 680 5.82 -21.85 25.82
N GLY A 681 5.24 -23.01 26.16
CA GLY A 681 4.39 -23.80 25.27
C GLY A 681 5.14 -24.92 24.55
N SER A 682 4.38 -25.79 23.88
CA SER A 682 4.83 -27.13 23.45
C SER A 682 4.75 -27.41 21.93
N ASP A 683 4.48 -26.40 21.10
CA ASP A 683 4.36 -26.59 19.65
C ASP A 683 5.71 -27.01 19.03
N ARG A 684 5.68 -28.01 18.14
CA ARG A 684 6.84 -28.58 17.41
C ARG A 684 7.34 -27.63 16.30
N PRO A 685 8.61 -27.71 15.86
CA PRO A 685 9.68 -28.59 16.28
C PRO A 685 10.48 -27.98 17.43
N PHE A 686 11.14 -28.87 18.16
CA PHE A 686 11.91 -28.61 19.36
C PHE A 686 13.31 -28.04 19.04
N LEU A 687 13.95 -27.33 19.98
CA LEU A 687 15.33 -26.81 19.85
C LEU A 687 16.43 -27.88 19.69
N PHE A 688 16.12 -29.17 19.81
CA PHE A 688 17.11 -30.24 19.78
C PHE A 688 16.67 -31.38 18.86
N ALA A 689 17.58 -31.81 17.98
CA ALA A 689 17.45 -33.05 17.22
C ALA A 689 17.69 -34.26 18.15
N ALA A 690 16.79 -35.24 18.05
CA ALA A 690 16.90 -36.64 18.46
C ALA A 690 17.68 -36.96 19.77
N GLY A 691 16.94 -37.22 20.86
CA GLY A 691 17.47 -37.98 22.00
C GLY A 691 16.86 -37.65 23.36
N ASP A 692 16.47 -36.39 23.61
CA ASP A 692 15.98 -35.96 24.92
C ASP A 692 14.79 -35.00 24.79
N THR A 693 13.62 -35.57 24.49
CA THR A 693 12.37 -34.83 24.21
C THR A 693 11.85 -34.04 25.41
N GLN A 694 12.31 -34.33 26.63
CA GLN A 694 11.81 -33.67 27.85
C GLN A 694 12.49 -32.32 28.15
N ASN A 695 13.62 -32.01 27.51
CA ASN A 695 14.46 -30.87 27.88
C ASN A 695 14.47 -29.70 26.89
N SER A 696 13.66 -29.77 25.83
CA SER A 696 13.75 -28.86 24.69
C SER A 696 12.61 -27.82 24.69
N LEU A 697 12.94 -26.54 24.49
CA LEU A 697 11.90 -25.54 24.21
C LEU A 697 11.48 -25.63 22.74
N GLY A 698 10.22 -25.36 22.44
CA GLY A 698 9.73 -25.22 21.07
C GLY A 698 10.33 -23.98 20.38
N TRP A 699 10.49 -24.03 19.06
CA TRP A 699 10.90 -22.86 18.27
C TRP A 699 9.77 -21.83 18.12
N TYR A 700 8.53 -22.27 18.37
CA TYR A 700 7.29 -21.55 18.11
C TYR A 700 6.46 -21.52 19.40
N PRO A 701 6.70 -20.57 20.32
CA PRO A 701 6.03 -20.57 21.61
C PRO A 701 4.54 -20.21 21.49
N THR A 702 3.71 -20.98 22.20
CA THR A 702 2.26 -20.72 22.33
C THR A 702 1.86 -20.27 23.73
N GLY A 703 2.76 -20.38 24.70
CA GLY A 703 2.53 -19.98 26.08
C GLY A 703 2.72 -18.48 26.32
N PRO A 704 2.38 -17.99 27.54
CA PRO A 704 2.48 -16.58 27.91
C PRO A 704 3.92 -16.03 27.90
N HIS A 705 4.95 -16.85 28.10
CA HIS A 705 6.36 -16.40 28.06
C HIS A 705 6.87 -16.06 26.67
N ARG A 706 6.08 -16.25 25.61
CA ARG A 706 6.43 -15.75 24.27
C ARG A 706 6.71 -14.24 24.27
N PHE A 707 6.07 -13.48 25.17
CA PHE A 707 6.26 -12.04 25.32
C PHE A 707 7.51 -11.66 26.13
N LEU A 708 8.36 -12.62 26.49
CA LEU A 708 9.67 -12.36 27.10
C LEU A 708 10.81 -12.31 26.09
N ALA A 709 10.64 -12.80 24.86
CA ALA A 709 11.72 -12.96 23.89
C ALA A 709 11.27 -12.76 22.44
N PHE A 710 12.25 -12.53 21.55
CA PHE A 710 11.98 -12.54 20.12
C PHE A 710 11.78 -13.98 19.63
N HIS A 711 10.72 -14.21 18.85
CA HIS A 711 10.33 -15.55 18.41
C HIS A 711 9.61 -15.53 17.05
N ALA A 712 9.53 -16.71 16.42
CA ALA A 712 8.65 -16.94 15.28
C ALA A 712 7.26 -17.35 15.79
N THR A 713 6.19 -16.91 15.13
CA THR A 713 4.83 -16.98 15.65
C THR A 713 4.05 -18.21 15.17
N LEU A 714 4.49 -18.90 14.12
CA LEU A 714 3.88 -20.15 13.63
C LEU A 714 4.94 -21.10 13.09
N THR A 715 4.65 -22.39 13.21
CA THR A 715 5.44 -23.45 12.60
C THR A 715 5.36 -23.40 11.07
N PRO A 716 6.37 -23.90 10.32
CA PRO A 716 6.31 -23.93 8.86
C PRO A 716 5.15 -24.78 8.35
N ASP A 717 4.76 -25.81 9.12
CA ASP A 717 3.62 -26.66 8.78
C ASP A 717 2.29 -25.91 8.89
N ARG A 718 2.09 -25.14 9.96
CA ARG A 718 0.88 -24.30 10.12
C ARG A 718 0.85 -23.17 9.11
N GLN A 719 2.01 -22.57 8.82
CA GLN A 719 2.13 -21.56 7.77
C GLN A 719 1.75 -22.13 6.38
N ALA A 720 2.10 -23.40 6.12
CA ALA A 720 1.87 -24.05 4.84
C ALA A 720 0.51 -24.77 4.72
N GLN A 721 -0.41 -24.61 5.68
CA GLN A 721 -1.77 -25.11 5.55
C GLN A 721 -2.60 -24.26 4.58
N GLY A 722 -2.35 -22.95 4.54
CA GLY A 722 -3.19 -22.00 3.80
C GLY A 722 -4.59 -21.90 4.40
N GLN A 723 -5.19 -20.72 4.41
CA GLN A 723 -6.56 -20.53 4.87
C GLN A 723 -7.42 -19.96 3.75
N ARG A 724 -8.61 -20.54 3.55
CA ARG A 724 -9.59 -19.98 2.60
C ARG A 724 -10.15 -18.69 3.17
N ILE A 725 -10.24 -17.68 2.33
CA ILE A 725 -10.79 -16.36 2.67
C ILE A 725 -11.87 -15.95 1.68
N GLU A 726 -12.71 -15.00 2.11
CA GLU A 726 -13.60 -14.31 1.19
C GLU A 726 -12.78 -13.52 0.15
N PRO A 727 -13.26 -13.39 -1.09
CA PRO A 727 -12.59 -12.58 -2.10
C PRO A 727 -12.36 -11.15 -1.60
N PRO A 728 -11.16 -10.58 -1.81
CA PRO A 728 -10.92 -9.15 -1.55
C PRO A 728 -11.92 -8.27 -2.29
N ILE A 729 -12.13 -7.04 -1.82
CA ILE A 729 -13.08 -6.08 -2.44
C ILE A 729 -12.75 -5.86 -3.93
N GLU A 730 -11.46 -5.83 -4.26
CA GLU A 730 -10.97 -5.69 -5.64
C GLU A 730 -10.99 -6.99 -6.45
N GLY A 731 -11.17 -8.14 -5.77
CA GLY A 731 -11.20 -9.48 -6.35
C GLY A 731 -10.00 -9.79 -7.25
N ARG A 732 -10.22 -10.54 -8.32
CA ARG A 732 -9.20 -10.82 -9.35
C ARG A 732 -8.79 -9.56 -10.12
N GLY A 733 -9.73 -8.63 -10.33
CA GLY A 733 -9.51 -7.43 -11.15
C GLY A 733 -8.42 -6.50 -10.60
N GLY A 734 -8.26 -6.41 -9.26
CA GLY A 734 -7.17 -5.64 -8.67
C GLY A 734 -5.78 -6.28 -8.83
N LEU A 735 -5.70 -7.60 -9.09
CA LEU A 735 -4.46 -8.32 -9.36
C LEU A 735 -4.03 -8.19 -10.83
N ASP A 736 -4.98 -8.13 -11.75
CA ASP A 736 -4.72 -8.00 -13.19
C ASP A 736 -3.97 -6.69 -13.53
N LEU A 737 -4.14 -5.65 -12.71
CA LEU A 737 -3.50 -4.34 -12.84
C LEU A 737 -1.95 -4.39 -12.85
N VAL A 738 -1.34 -5.36 -12.15
CA VAL A 738 0.13 -5.45 -12.03
C VAL A 738 0.79 -6.09 -13.26
N TYR A 739 0.06 -6.98 -13.93
CA TYR A 739 0.58 -7.75 -15.07
C TYR A 739 0.59 -6.92 -16.36
N ASP A 740 -0.46 -6.13 -16.58
CA ASP A 740 -0.55 -5.28 -17.78
C ASP A 740 0.46 -4.12 -17.75
N MET A 741 0.77 -3.58 -16.56
CA MET A 741 1.86 -2.60 -16.38
C MET A 741 3.24 -3.22 -16.67
N ALA A 742 3.51 -4.44 -16.20
CA ALA A 742 4.78 -5.11 -16.44
C ALA A 742 4.99 -5.46 -17.93
N ILE A 743 3.92 -5.75 -18.67
CA ILE A 743 3.96 -5.94 -20.13
C ILE A 743 4.24 -4.60 -20.84
N MET A 744 3.59 -3.52 -20.42
CA MET A 744 3.82 -2.19 -20.99
C MET A 744 5.25 -1.68 -20.74
N ASP A 745 5.81 -1.90 -19.55
CA ASP A 745 7.19 -1.54 -19.18
C ASP A 745 8.22 -2.33 -20.00
N ALA A 746 8.00 -3.64 -20.19
CA ALA A 746 8.88 -4.49 -20.99
C ALA A 746 8.92 -4.07 -22.47
N GLU A 747 7.86 -3.49 -23.02
CA GLU A 747 7.82 -2.99 -24.39
C GLU A 747 8.48 -1.59 -24.54
N GLU A 748 8.56 -0.77 -23.48
CA GLU A 748 9.25 0.52 -23.49
C GLU A 748 10.77 0.43 -23.18
N GLU A 749 11.21 -0.52 -22.33
CA GLU A 749 12.62 -0.70 -21.94
C GLU A 749 13.52 -1.30 -23.03
N VAL A 750 12.96 -1.98 -24.05
CA VAL A 750 13.74 -2.51 -25.19
C VAL A 750 14.41 -1.40 -26.02
N GLY A 751 14.06 -0.13 -25.79
CA GLY A 751 14.73 1.04 -26.39
C GLY A 751 15.80 1.71 -25.52
N GLY A 752 16.12 1.18 -24.33
CA GLY A 752 16.93 1.84 -23.31
C GLY A 752 17.94 0.94 -22.60
N VAL A 753 18.50 -0.06 -23.29
CA VAL A 753 19.66 -0.81 -22.78
C VAL A 753 20.87 0.14 -22.79
N GLU A 754 21.10 0.81 -21.67
CA GLU A 754 22.42 1.25 -21.27
C GLU A 754 23.14 -0.01 -20.77
N ASP A 755 24.08 -0.52 -21.58
CA ASP A 755 25.13 -1.41 -21.08
C ASP A 755 26.00 -0.58 -20.12
N CYS A 756 25.61 -0.54 -18.85
CA CYS A 756 26.47 -0.12 -17.76
C CYS A 756 27.21 -1.37 -17.26
N ASP A 757 28.25 -1.73 -18.00
CA ASP A 757 29.28 -2.66 -17.57
C ASP A 757 30.10 -1.94 -16.48
N GLU A 758 29.70 -2.08 -15.21
CA GLU A 758 30.54 -1.69 -14.06
C GLU A 758 30.89 -2.93 -13.24
N GLY A 759 32.20 -3.13 -13.13
CA GLY A 759 32.84 -4.35 -12.69
C GLY A 759 32.49 -4.75 -11.25
N LEU A 760 32.20 -6.03 -11.10
CA LEU A 760 32.28 -6.74 -9.84
C LEU A 760 33.75 -6.94 -9.49
N GLU A 761 34.30 -6.07 -8.64
CA GLU A 761 35.48 -6.44 -7.84
C GLU A 761 35.01 -7.29 -6.66
N GLU A 762 35.49 -8.53 -6.66
CA GLU A 762 35.55 -9.45 -5.53
C GLU A 762 36.34 -8.83 -4.37
N GLU A 763 35.89 -9.01 -3.12
CA GLU A 763 36.72 -9.61 -2.05
C GLU A 763 35.97 -9.76 -0.71
N ALA A 764 36.12 -10.97 -0.14
CA ALA A 764 36.00 -11.44 1.25
C ALA A 764 34.64 -11.44 1.99
#